data_AF-A0A0P1GJA1-F1
#
_entry.id   AF-A0A0P1GJA1-F1
#
_cell.length_a   1.000
_cell.length_b   1.000
_cell.length_c   1.000
_cell.angle_alpha   90.00
_cell.angle_beta   90.00
_cell.angle_gamma   90.00
#
_symmetry.space_group_name_H-M   'P 1'
#
loop_
_entity.id
_entity.type
_entity.pdbx_description
1 polymer ?
#
loop_
_entity_poly.entity_id
_entity_poly.type
_entity_poly.pdbx_seq_one_letter_code
_entity_poly.pdbx_strand_id
1 'polypeptide(L)'
;MTTFSFTAYENSDLFGHGRIMEHAQFTVPDGPTVDVSLTDDDHFLSGDAWCNEFGDDKSGQTGTLTRVADGGSVGINGRIYAENVWTVTGDNGQSYLLVEVEQPGLLPDSFTFLGDVPPAGTELTVGHRANVTGKGLSYDQLGAGAVADPDPNIVDIAAGSDDFNILVLALQTAGLDGVVRDADDITVFAPTDAAFTQLAVDLGFDGDITDEGAIFGFIADALAGLATDGDPIPLLQNILSYHVSPGSKTAAEVDALDQVATLLEGASFGSEGTELVDNDPDIDNPNIVIPDIAASNGTLQVIDRVLLPIDVPGTPPADPAPAEPTLAGIVAASGGVFDEDATDFDILLNAVQAAGLAEALDDPEASLTVFAPTDGAFVGLSQALGFEGDDEEGAFAFLVEALALLNDGDAIGLLQSVLLYHVAPGALDSTAVLGATSIPTLLTGASLGVDGARLVDAEPDVANPNLIATDIPASNGIAHVLDGVLLPADLLQSDGSNEVDFIIGDDTAEYIRTGHDNDFVDGNGGADKILLGRGNDVGFGGDGADYMQGGRGNDTLRGDDGDDKLRGGSGDDLIDGGLGDDNLMGNSGFDTFVFNTGDGHDTIRGFQQGEDLIDLSAMGISDFDLLLENAIVRGSGVQINISEDQSILVRGPHLDLMETDFILALDPAADSLL
;
A
#
# COMPACT_ATOMS: atom_id res chain seq x y z
N MET A 1 54.79 9.84 -32.06
CA MET A 1 54.60 8.91 -33.19
C MET A 1 55.47 7.70 -32.92
N THR A 2 54.86 6.56 -32.62
CA THR A 2 55.58 5.30 -32.55
C THR A 2 54.95 4.42 -33.61
N THR A 3 55.74 4.06 -34.63
CA THR A 3 55.28 3.25 -35.76
C THR A 3 55.57 1.80 -35.42
N PHE A 4 54.57 0.93 -35.54
CA PHE A 4 54.72 -0.51 -35.35
C PHE A 4 54.39 -1.25 -36.64
N SER A 5 55.01 -2.41 -36.80
CA SER A 5 54.77 -3.34 -37.90
C SER A 5 54.37 -4.68 -37.29
N PHE A 6 53.36 -5.33 -37.85
CA PHE A 6 52.94 -6.68 -37.43
C PHE A 6 52.81 -7.60 -38.64
N THR A 7 52.77 -8.91 -38.39
CA THR A 7 52.60 -9.96 -39.40
C THR A 7 51.67 -11.02 -38.82
N ALA A 8 50.52 -11.26 -39.45
CA ALA A 8 49.53 -12.26 -39.03
C ALA A 8 49.85 -13.65 -39.64
N TYR A 9 49.58 -14.74 -38.90
CA TYR A 9 49.85 -16.12 -39.33
C TYR A 9 48.62 -17.05 -39.25
N GLU A 10 48.77 -18.20 -39.92
CA GLU A 10 47.82 -18.99 -40.73
C GLU A 10 46.66 -19.77 -40.08
N ASN A 11 46.38 -19.72 -38.77
CA ASN A 11 45.41 -20.67 -38.17
C ASN A 11 44.28 -19.99 -37.37
N SER A 12 43.26 -19.50 -38.05
CA SER A 12 41.95 -19.17 -37.47
C SER A 12 40.85 -20.03 -38.10
N ASP A 13 40.98 -21.36 -37.96
CA ASP A 13 39.85 -22.28 -38.10
C ASP A 13 39.17 -22.38 -36.72
N LEU A 14 37.96 -21.85 -36.60
CA LEU A 14 37.18 -21.88 -35.36
C LEU A 14 36.51 -23.24 -35.17
N PHE A 15 37.16 -24.13 -34.41
CA PHE A 15 36.46 -25.12 -33.60
C PHE A 15 37.11 -25.21 -32.21
N GLY A 16 36.38 -24.73 -31.20
CA GLY A 16 36.70 -24.89 -29.79
C GLY A 16 37.72 -23.90 -29.25
N HIS A 17 37.22 -22.94 -28.48
CA HIS A 17 37.92 -21.87 -27.74
C HIS A 17 38.21 -20.61 -28.57
N GLY A 18 37.33 -19.60 -28.41
CA GLY A 18 37.35 -18.30 -29.09
C GLY A 18 38.67 -17.53 -28.90
N ARG A 19 39.52 -17.56 -29.93
CA ARG A 19 40.70 -16.69 -30.02
C ARG A 19 40.75 -16.13 -31.44
N ILE A 20 40.63 -14.81 -31.55
CA ILE A 20 40.72 -14.10 -32.83
C ILE A 20 42.20 -14.03 -33.28
N MET A 21 43.14 -13.92 -32.33
CA MET A 21 44.58 -13.96 -32.61
C MET A 21 45.37 -14.58 -31.45
N GLU A 22 46.18 -15.60 -31.76
CA GLU A 22 47.16 -16.19 -30.84
C GLU A 22 48.59 -15.91 -31.35
N HIS A 23 49.47 -15.38 -30.48
CA HIS A 23 50.89 -15.09 -30.77
C HIS A 23 51.19 -13.91 -31.73
N ALA A 24 50.41 -12.83 -31.70
CA ALA A 24 50.77 -11.61 -32.43
C ALA A 24 51.93 -10.88 -31.74
N GLN A 25 53.06 -10.74 -32.45
CA GLN A 25 54.27 -10.10 -31.94
C GLN A 25 54.42 -8.65 -32.43
N PHE A 26 54.42 -7.72 -31.49
CA PHE A 26 54.64 -6.30 -31.76
C PHE A 26 56.07 -5.93 -31.41
N THR A 27 56.85 -5.51 -32.40
CA THR A 27 58.22 -5.07 -32.17
C THR A 27 58.28 -3.55 -32.18
N VAL A 28 58.66 -2.96 -31.04
CA VAL A 28 58.92 -1.53 -30.92
C VAL A 28 60.27 -1.24 -31.58
N PRO A 29 60.42 -0.20 -32.43
CA PRO A 29 61.63 -0.01 -33.25
C PRO A 29 62.98 -0.03 -32.51
N ASP A 30 63.01 0.30 -31.21
CA ASP A 30 64.19 0.18 -30.33
C ASP A 30 63.86 -0.39 -28.93
N GLY A 31 62.83 -1.24 -28.81
CA GLY A 31 62.37 -1.81 -27.53
C GLY A 31 62.02 -3.30 -27.61
N PRO A 32 61.79 -3.98 -26.47
CA PRO A 32 61.51 -5.41 -26.48
C PRO A 32 60.22 -5.73 -27.22
N THR A 33 60.22 -6.85 -27.94
CA THR A 33 59.02 -7.41 -28.56
C THR A 33 58.00 -7.77 -27.49
N VAL A 34 56.77 -7.30 -27.67
CA VAL A 34 55.64 -7.60 -26.78
C VAL A 34 54.73 -8.58 -27.50
N ASP A 35 54.47 -9.72 -26.86
CA ASP A 35 53.48 -10.70 -27.29
C ASP A 35 52.11 -10.30 -26.73
N VAL A 36 51.10 -10.24 -27.59
CA VAL A 36 49.72 -9.97 -27.20
C VAL A 36 48.82 -11.08 -27.76
N SER A 37 47.84 -11.51 -26.97
CA SER A 37 46.81 -12.46 -27.39
C SER A 37 45.44 -11.83 -27.14
N LEU A 38 44.56 -11.91 -28.14
CA LEU A 38 43.18 -11.44 -28.06
C LEU A 38 42.26 -12.67 -28.00
N THR A 39 41.58 -12.83 -26.88
CA THR A 39 40.55 -13.84 -26.64
C THR A 39 39.17 -13.22 -26.87
N ASP A 40 38.32 -13.97 -27.57
CA ASP A 40 36.90 -13.69 -27.78
C ASP A 40 36.13 -14.67 -26.88
N ASP A 41 35.24 -14.16 -26.03
CA ASP A 41 34.50 -14.98 -25.05
C ASP A 41 33.04 -15.22 -25.47
N ASP A 42 32.62 -14.73 -26.65
CA ASP A 42 31.26 -14.90 -27.15
C ASP A 42 31.21 -16.06 -28.17
N HIS A 43 30.55 -17.14 -27.77
CA HIS A 43 30.50 -18.40 -28.52
C HIS A 43 29.65 -18.37 -29.81
N PHE A 44 29.27 -17.20 -30.34
CA PHE A 44 28.41 -17.07 -31.51
C PHE A 44 28.85 -15.93 -32.45
N LEU A 45 29.73 -16.26 -33.40
CA LEU A 45 29.69 -15.60 -34.70
C LEU A 45 28.61 -16.28 -35.54
N SER A 46 27.37 -15.77 -35.53
CA SER A 46 26.32 -16.28 -36.42
C SER A 46 26.58 -15.75 -37.84
N GLY A 47 27.35 -16.51 -38.61
CA GLY A 47 27.75 -16.17 -39.97
C GLY A 47 27.89 -17.39 -40.88
N ASP A 48 27.14 -18.46 -40.64
CA ASP A 48 27.23 -19.66 -41.46
C ASP A 48 25.96 -20.51 -41.39
N ALA A 49 25.00 -20.14 -42.23
CA ALA A 49 24.10 -21.12 -42.82
C ALA A 49 23.84 -20.78 -44.30
N TRP A 50 24.56 -21.50 -45.17
CA TRP A 50 24.16 -21.86 -46.54
C TRP A 50 24.54 -20.91 -47.70
N CYS A 51 25.78 -21.10 -48.14
CA CYS A 51 26.27 -21.32 -49.52
C CYS A 51 26.25 -20.22 -50.62
N ASN A 52 27.50 -20.03 -51.11
CA ASN A 52 27.97 -19.79 -52.47
C ASN A 52 27.91 -18.37 -53.03
N GLU A 53 29.03 -17.62 -52.92
CA GLU A 53 29.73 -17.01 -54.07
C GLU A 53 31.08 -16.36 -53.63
N PHE A 54 32.18 -16.85 -54.23
CA PHE A 54 33.52 -16.23 -54.45
C PHE A 54 34.21 -15.50 -53.28
N GLY A 55 35.39 -15.90 -52.78
CA GLY A 55 36.61 -16.26 -53.51
C GLY A 55 37.56 -15.05 -53.61
N ASP A 56 38.34 -14.78 -52.56
CA ASP A 56 39.69 -14.19 -52.64
C ASP A 56 40.39 -14.26 -51.27
N ASP A 57 41.35 -15.17 -51.16
CA ASP A 57 42.36 -15.28 -50.10
C ASP A 57 43.26 -14.03 -50.11
N LYS A 58 43.40 -13.34 -48.97
CA LYS A 58 44.27 -12.17 -48.79
C LYS A 58 45.35 -12.37 -47.73
N SER A 59 45.89 -13.58 -47.62
CA SER A 59 47.08 -13.86 -46.81
C SER A 59 48.31 -13.04 -47.28
N GLY A 60 49.04 -12.42 -46.33
CA GLY A 60 50.38 -11.85 -46.56
C GLY A 60 50.54 -10.32 -46.65
N GLN A 61 49.60 -9.50 -46.14
CA GLN A 61 49.74 -8.03 -46.17
C GLN A 61 50.43 -7.46 -44.92
N THR A 62 51.21 -6.39 -45.10
CA THR A 62 51.82 -5.60 -44.01
C THR A 62 51.25 -4.19 -43.99
N GLY A 63 51.08 -3.61 -42.79
CA GLY A 63 50.53 -2.26 -42.61
C GLY A 63 51.23 -1.48 -41.50
N THR A 64 51.21 -0.15 -41.60
CA THR A 64 51.75 0.77 -40.59
C THR A 64 50.63 1.49 -39.85
N LEU A 65 50.69 1.48 -38.51
CA LEU A 65 49.77 2.21 -37.64
C LEU A 65 50.38 3.56 -37.22
N THR A 66 49.60 4.64 -37.28
CA THR A 66 50.00 5.95 -36.73
C THR A 66 48.89 6.54 -35.85
N ARG A 67 49.19 6.81 -34.57
CA ARG A 67 48.28 7.47 -33.61
C ARG A 67 48.23 8.98 -33.88
N VAL A 68 47.02 9.51 -34.09
CA VAL A 68 46.77 10.95 -34.17
C VAL A 68 46.55 11.50 -32.76
N ALA A 69 47.06 12.71 -32.48
CA ALA A 69 47.35 13.23 -31.15
C ALA A 69 46.13 13.42 -30.22
N ASP A 70 46.40 13.37 -28.91
CA ASP A 70 45.46 13.54 -27.79
C ASP A 70 44.67 14.86 -27.90
N GLY A 71 43.34 14.76 -28.01
CA GLY A 71 42.49 15.94 -28.19
C GLY A 71 41.06 15.72 -27.73
N GLY A 72 40.82 16.00 -26.44
CA GLY A 72 39.58 16.58 -25.90
C GLY A 72 38.28 15.79 -26.03
N SER A 73 37.78 15.31 -24.89
CA SER A 73 36.39 14.88 -24.69
C SER A 73 35.37 15.98 -25.06
N VAL A 74 34.37 15.62 -25.87
CA VAL A 74 33.19 16.45 -26.22
C VAL A 74 31.94 15.56 -26.08
N GLY A 75 30.91 16.02 -25.34
CA GLY A 75 29.78 15.19 -24.89
C GLY A 75 28.38 15.52 -25.44
N ILE A 76 27.39 14.75 -24.93
CA ILE A 76 25.91 14.86 -24.88
C ILE A 76 25.10 14.81 -26.21
N ASN A 77 23.90 14.18 -26.18
CA ASN A 77 22.91 13.93 -27.26
C ASN A 77 23.13 12.69 -28.17
N GLY A 78 23.14 11.48 -27.60
CA GLY A 78 22.88 10.24 -28.37
C GLY A 78 23.91 9.86 -29.44
N ARG A 79 25.18 10.27 -29.32
CA ARG A 79 26.26 9.89 -30.25
C ARG A 79 27.23 8.90 -29.60
N ILE A 80 27.65 7.88 -30.36
CA ILE A 80 28.57 6.83 -29.90
C ILE A 80 30.02 7.35 -29.82
N TYR A 81 30.76 6.92 -28.79
CA TYR A 81 32.12 7.39 -28.45
C TYR A 81 33.20 6.71 -29.29
N ALA A 82 33.95 7.43 -30.13
CA ALA A 82 35.19 6.89 -30.69
C ALA A 82 36.34 7.09 -29.69
N GLU A 83 36.79 6.04 -29.02
CA GLU A 83 37.84 6.14 -27.99
C GLU A 83 39.25 6.18 -28.62
N ASN A 84 39.45 5.40 -29.68
CA ASN A 84 40.69 5.39 -30.45
C ASN A 84 40.42 5.39 -31.96
N VAL A 85 41.16 6.24 -32.69
CA VAL A 85 41.11 6.30 -34.16
C VAL A 85 42.49 6.02 -34.72
N TRP A 86 42.61 4.98 -35.53
CA TRP A 86 43.85 4.62 -36.22
C TRP A 86 43.70 4.77 -37.72
N THR A 87 44.81 5.13 -38.38
CA THR A 87 44.94 5.03 -39.83
C THR A 87 45.84 3.85 -40.15
N VAL A 88 45.38 2.97 -41.05
CA VAL A 88 46.14 1.83 -41.56
C VAL A 88 46.31 2.03 -43.05
N THR A 89 47.51 2.08 -43.58
CA THR A 89 47.71 2.12 -45.04
C THR A 89 48.10 0.73 -45.52
N GLY A 90 47.30 0.17 -46.44
CA GLY A 90 47.60 -1.11 -47.08
C GLY A 90 48.67 -0.98 -48.17
N ASP A 91 49.25 -2.12 -48.55
CA ASP A 91 50.31 -2.20 -49.57
C ASP A 91 49.85 -1.76 -50.98
N ASN A 92 48.54 -1.58 -51.18
CA ASN A 92 47.92 -0.98 -52.37
C ASN A 92 47.90 0.56 -52.36
N GLY A 93 48.41 1.20 -51.31
CA GLY A 93 48.43 2.65 -51.14
C GLY A 93 47.11 3.26 -50.67
N GLN A 94 46.09 2.44 -50.34
CA GLN A 94 44.84 2.92 -49.75
C GLN A 94 44.97 2.97 -48.23
N SER A 95 44.46 4.05 -47.65
CA SER A 95 44.42 4.27 -46.22
C SER A 95 43.03 3.94 -45.68
N TYR A 96 43.00 3.21 -44.57
CA TYR A 96 41.82 2.74 -43.86
C TYR A 96 41.74 3.46 -42.51
N LEU A 97 40.52 3.65 -42.02
CA LEU A 97 40.27 4.19 -40.69
C LEU A 97 39.74 3.06 -39.80
N LEU A 98 40.39 2.81 -38.66
CA LEU A 98 39.92 1.89 -37.65
C LEU A 98 39.44 2.71 -36.46
N VAL A 99 38.23 2.47 -35.99
CA VAL A 99 37.62 3.22 -34.89
C VAL A 99 37.16 2.23 -33.83
N GLU A 100 37.70 2.35 -32.64
CA GLU A 100 37.24 1.63 -31.44
C GLU A 100 36.16 2.46 -30.77
N VAL A 101 35.05 1.81 -30.42
CA VAL A 101 33.87 2.48 -29.91
C VAL A 101 33.47 1.85 -28.58
N GLU A 102 33.53 2.61 -27.49
CA GLU A 102 33.15 2.12 -26.16
C GLU A 102 31.72 2.56 -25.82
N GLN A 103 30.87 1.62 -25.40
CA GLN A 103 29.57 1.92 -24.79
C GLN A 103 29.62 1.68 -23.28
N PRO A 104 29.01 2.52 -22.43
CA PRO A 104 29.07 2.34 -20.99
C PRO A 104 28.28 1.10 -20.57
N GLY A 105 28.97 0.06 -20.09
CA GLY A 105 28.35 -1.12 -19.45
C GLY A 105 28.39 -2.42 -20.25
N LEU A 106 28.91 -2.43 -21.48
CA LEU A 106 29.15 -3.64 -22.28
C LEU A 106 30.60 -3.65 -22.79
N LEU A 107 31.14 -4.85 -23.11
CA LEU A 107 32.51 -5.03 -23.59
C LEU A 107 32.75 -4.27 -24.92
N PRO A 108 34.00 -3.83 -25.21
CA PRO A 108 34.28 -2.96 -26.36
C PRO A 108 34.08 -3.66 -27.71
N ASP A 109 33.28 -3.02 -28.59
CA ASP A 109 33.11 -3.41 -29.99
C ASP A 109 34.01 -2.58 -30.92
N SER A 110 34.53 -3.21 -31.98
CA SER A 110 35.40 -2.54 -32.95
C SER A 110 34.91 -2.72 -34.40
N PHE A 111 34.89 -1.63 -35.16
CA PHE A 111 34.43 -1.60 -36.56
C PHE A 111 35.53 -1.17 -37.53
N THR A 112 35.52 -1.72 -38.75
CA THR A 112 36.48 -1.41 -39.82
C THR A 112 35.82 -0.68 -40.98
N PHE A 113 36.27 0.54 -41.29
CA PHE A 113 35.83 1.29 -42.47
C PHE A 113 36.69 0.97 -43.70
N LEU A 114 36.05 0.74 -44.85
CA LEU A 114 36.70 0.47 -46.14
C LEU A 114 36.35 1.58 -47.15
N GLY A 115 37.19 2.62 -47.24
CA GLY A 115 37.03 3.72 -48.21
C GLY A 115 38.18 4.75 -48.16
N ASP A 116 38.21 5.70 -49.10
CA ASP A 116 39.24 6.73 -49.16
C ASP A 116 39.16 7.70 -47.96
N VAL A 117 40.32 8.06 -47.39
CA VAL A 117 40.40 8.91 -46.18
C VAL A 117 39.95 10.35 -46.48
N PRO A 118 38.99 10.92 -45.71
CA PRO A 118 38.55 12.29 -45.90
C PRO A 118 39.66 13.33 -45.63
N PRO A 119 39.56 14.54 -46.22
CA PRO A 119 40.45 15.65 -45.88
C PRO A 119 40.39 16.00 -44.38
N ALA A 120 41.51 16.47 -43.84
CA ALA A 120 41.61 16.86 -42.42
C ALA A 120 40.59 17.96 -42.05
N GLY A 121 39.82 17.73 -40.98
CA GLY A 121 38.75 18.63 -40.51
C GLY A 121 37.35 18.30 -41.05
N THR A 122 37.17 17.16 -41.73
CA THR A 122 35.85 16.65 -42.13
C THR A 122 35.17 16.00 -40.92
N GLU A 123 34.01 16.52 -40.53
CA GLU A 123 33.17 15.93 -39.47
C GLU A 123 32.42 14.72 -40.05
N LEU A 124 32.62 13.54 -39.44
CA LEU A 124 31.95 12.31 -39.82
C LEU A 124 30.69 12.16 -38.95
N THR A 125 29.52 12.35 -39.55
CA THR A 125 28.24 12.13 -38.90
C THR A 125 27.65 10.84 -39.44
N VAL A 126 27.56 9.80 -38.61
CA VAL A 126 26.87 8.55 -38.96
C VAL A 126 25.38 8.86 -38.94
N GLY A 127 24.75 8.91 -40.11
CA GLY A 127 23.41 9.46 -40.29
C GLY A 127 22.27 8.52 -39.89
N HIS A 128 22.50 7.22 -39.75
CA HIS A 128 21.48 6.22 -39.41
C HIS A 128 22.04 5.16 -38.44
N ARG A 129 21.19 4.64 -37.55
CA ARG A 129 21.37 3.27 -37.03
C ARG A 129 21.13 2.33 -38.22
N ALA A 130 22.14 1.57 -38.61
CA ALA A 130 21.97 0.47 -39.53
C ALA A 130 22.52 -0.77 -38.84
N ASN A 131 21.70 -1.80 -38.74
CA ASN A 131 22.16 -3.13 -38.34
C ASN A 131 22.99 -3.69 -39.50
N VAL A 132 24.31 -3.65 -39.39
CA VAL A 132 25.21 -4.05 -40.48
C VAL A 132 25.48 -5.55 -40.40
N THR A 133 24.44 -6.36 -40.64
CA THR A 133 24.61 -7.79 -40.89
C THR A 133 24.81 -8.04 -42.39
N GLY A 134 26.05 -8.36 -42.78
CA GLY A 134 26.30 -9.25 -43.92
C GLY A 134 26.54 -8.67 -45.32
N LYS A 135 26.60 -7.35 -45.58
CA LYS A 135 27.01 -6.84 -46.91
C LYS A 135 27.84 -5.55 -46.85
N GLY A 136 28.98 -5.53 -47.53
CA GLY A 136 29.80 -4.33 -47.70
C GLY A 136 29.05 -3.22 -48.45
N LEU A 137 28.95 -2.05 -47.82
CA LEU A 137 28.28 -0.88 -48.37
C LEU A 137 29.25 -0.04 -49.24
N SER A 138 28.73 0.54 -50.32
CA SER A 138 29.47 1.49 -51.18
C SER A 138 29.11 2.95 -50.89
N TYR A 139 30.00 3.89 -51.27
CA TYR A 139 29.89 5.35 -51.00
C TYR A 139 28.56 5.99 -51.44
N ASP A 140 27.94 5.48 -52.51
CA ASP A 140 26.64 5.99 -52.99
C ASP A 140 25.46 5.54 -52.09
N GLN A 141 25.63 4.48 -51.30
CA GLN A 141 24.66 4.00 -50.30
C GLN A 141 24.79 4.74 -48.95
N LEU A 142 25.74 5.68 -48.84
CA LEU A 142 25.91 6.60 -47.71
C LEU A 142 25.40 8.02 -48.04
N GLY A 143 24.57 8.18 -49.08
CA GLY A 143 23.80 9.40 -49.31
C GLY A 143 24.54 10.56 -50.00
N ALA A 144 25.65 10.32 -50.70
CA ALA A 144 26.36 11.38 -51.41
C ALA A 144 25.75 11.65 -52.81
N GLY A 145 24.72 12.50 -52.88
CA GLY A 145 24.19 13.02 -54.15
C GLY A 145 22.68 13.19 -54.24
N ALA A 146 21.92 12.88 -53.18
CA ALA A 146 20.49 13.15 -53.15
C ALA A 146 20.23 14.66 -53.07
N VAL A 147 19.46 15.17 -54.02
CA VAL A 147 18.72 16.43 -53.89
C VAL A 147 18.06 16.40 -52.52
N ALA A 148 18.21 17.45 -51.70
CA ALA A 148 17.66 17.57 -50.33
C ALA A 148 16.45 16.65 -50.14
N ASP A 149 16.69 15.49 -49.52
CA ASP A 149 15.63 14.55 -49.25
C ASP A 149 14.70 15.26 -48.26
N PRO A 150 13.39 15.37 -48.52
CA PRO A 150 12.46 15.84 -47.50
C PRO A 150 12.71 15.01 -46.23
N ASP A 151 12.62 15.63 -45.05
CA ASP A 151 12.66 14.90 -43.79
C ASP A 151 11.76 13.66 -43.93
N PRO A 152 12.18 12.46 -43.50
CA PRO A 152 11.33 11.28 -43.65
C PRO A 152 10.01 11.50 -42.90
N ASN A 153 8.90 11.02 -43.48
CA ASN A 153 7.63 11.00 -42.74
C ASN A 153 7.70 9.92 -41.63
N ILE A 154 6.78 9.98 -40.69
CA ILE A 154 6.77 9.08 -39.52
C ILE A 154 6.80 7.59 -39.91
N VAL A 155 6.12 7.19 -40.98
CA VAL A 155 6.11 5.78 -41.43
C VAL A 155 7.46 5.37 -42.02
N ASP A 156 8.14 6.28 -42.74
CA ASP A 156 9.51 6.02 -43.22
C ASP A 156 10.52 5.96 -42.08
N ILE A 157 10.33 6.74 -41.01
CA ILE A 157 11.14 6.65 -39.79
C ILE A 157 10.92 5.29 -39.11
N ALA A 158 9.67 4.88 -38.91
CA ALA A 158 9.35 3.59 -38.30
C ALA A 158 9.88 2.41 -39.12
N ALA A 159 9.69 2.42 -40.44
CA ALA A 159 10.17 1.37 -41.35
C ALA A 159 11.70 1.30 -41.49
N GLY A 160 12.41 2.36 -41.09
CA GLY A 160 13.87 2.38 -41.04
C GLY A 160 14.47 1.90 -39.72
N SER A 161 13.64 1.54 -38.74
CA SER A 161 14.06 1.12 -37.41
C SER A 161 13.74 -0.35 -37.16
N ASP A 162 14.69 -1.07 -36.56
CA ASP A 162 14.46 -2.45 -36.10
C ASP A 162 13.59 -2.51 -34.84
N ASP A 163 13.28 -1.37 -34.21
CA ASP A 163 12.47 -1.29 -32.99
C ASP A 163 10.96 -1.12 -33.27
N PHE A 164 10.53 -1.04 -34.53
CA PHE A 164 9.13 -0.76 -34.92
C PHE A 164 8.57 -1.73 -35.97
N ASN A 165 9.17 -2.92 -36.13
CA ASN A 165 8.75 -3.90 -37.12
C ASN A 165 7.28 -4.30 -36.95
N ILE A 166 6.83 -4.51 -35.71
CA ILE A 166 5.45 -4.88 -35.35
C ILE A 166 4.51 -3.70 -35.60
N LEU A 167 4.91 -2.46 -35.28
CA LEU A 167 4.12 -1.26 -35.56
C LEU A 167 3.88 -1.08 -37.07
N VAL A 168 4.94 -1.23 -37.87
CA VAL A 168 4.86 -1.13 -39.34
C VAL A 168 3.96 -2.23 -39.91
N LEU A 169 4.08 -3.46 -39.39
CA LEU A 169 3.21 -4.57 -39.78
C LEU A 169 1.74 -4.31 -39.39
N ALA A 170 1.48 -3.76 -38.20
CA ALA A 170 0.15 -3.39 -37.74
C ALA A 170 -0.49 -2.31 -38.63
N LEU A 171 0.25 -1.26 -38.97
CA LEU A 171 -0.21 -0.20 -39.87
C LEU A 171 -0.56 -0.72 -41.27
N GLN A 172 0.29 -1.60 -41.82
CA GLN A 172 0.03 -2.24 -43.12
C GLN A 172 -1.19 -3.16 -43.06
N THR A 173 -1.32 -3.94 -41.99
CA THR A 173 -2.44 -4.87 -41.79
C THR A 173 -3.77 -4.15 -41.63
N ALA A 174 -3.77 -3.03 -40.89
CA ALA A 174 -4.94 -2.16 -40.70
C ALA A 174 -5.26 -1.28 -41.93
N GLY A 175 -4.37 -1.21 -42.92
CA GLY A 175 -4.49 -0.32 -44.08
C GLY A 175 -4.38 1.16 -43.73
N LEU A 176 -3.64 1.49 -42.66
CA LEU A 176 -3.44 2.86 -42.17
C LEU A 176 -2.08 3.44 -42.57
N ASP A 177 -1.19 2.67 -43.20
CA ASP A 177 0.11 3.13 -43.67
C ASP A 177 0.01 4.38 -44.55
N GLY A 178 -0.88 4.37 -45.56
CA GLY A 178 -1.12 5.54 -46.41
C GLY A 178 -1.75 6.71 -45.65
N VAL A 179 -2.62 6.42 -44.68
CA VAL A 179 -3.32 7.44 -43.87
C VAL A 179 -2.32 8.22 -43.03
N VAL A 180 -1.40 7.54 -42.35
CA VAL A 180 -0.38 8.18 -41.52
C VAL A 180 0.66 8.90 -42.38
N ARG A 181 1.03 8.36 -43.55
CA ARG A 181 1.97 9.01 -44.48
C ARG A 181 1.44 10.32 -45.06
N ASP A 182 0.15 10.36 -45.40
CA ASP A 182 -0.50 11.50 -46.05
C ASP A 182 -1.07 12.51 -45.04
N ALA A 183 -1.13 12.16 -43.75
CA ALA A 183 -1.51 13.09 -42.70
C ALA A 183 -0.45 14.17 -42.52
N ASP A 184 -0.88 15.40 -42.28
CA ASP A 184 -0.02 16.55 -42.01
C ASP A 184 -0.26 17.04 -40.58
N ASP A 185 0.81 17.47 -39.91
CA ASP A 185 0.77 18.08 -38.58
C ASP A 185 0.13 17.13 -37.54
N ILE A 186 0.77 15.99 -37.30
CA ILE A 186 0.33 15.00 -36.31
C ILE A 186 1.41 14.71 -35.26
N THR A 187 1.00 14.11 -34.16
CA THR A 187 1.90 13.46 -33.21
C THR A 187 1.56 11.97 -33.18
N VAL A 188 2.54 11.10 -33.38
CA VAL A 188 2.36 9.64 -33.26
C VAL A 188 3.10 9.17 -32.03
N PHE A 189 2.37 8.48 -31.14
CA PHE A 189 2.92 7.75 -30.02
C PHE A 189 3.23 6.34 -30.52
N ALA A 190 4.50 6.04 -30.78
CA ALA A 190 4.91 4.80 -31.44
C ALA A 190 5.39 3.76 -30.42
N PRO A 191 4.61 2.68 -30.20
CA PRO A 191 5.06 1.55 -29.41
C PRO A 191 6.20 0.82 -30.11
N THR A 192 7.22 0.48 -29.34
CA THR A 192 8.34 -0.35 -29.79
C THR A 192 7.93 -1.82 -29.95
N ASP A 193 8.77 -2.64 -30.59
CA ASP A 193 8.56 -4.08 -30.67
C ASP A 193 8.57 -4.74 -29.28
N ALA A 194 9.36 -4.21 -28.34
CA ALA A 194 9.32 -4.59 -26.93
C ALA A 194 7.97 -4.26 -26.28
N ALA A 195 7.36 -3.12 -26.62
CA ALA A 195 6.04 -2.74 -26.12
C ALA A 195 4.95 -3.72 -26.56
N PHE A 196 4.95 -4.11 -27.84
CA PHE A 196 4.02 -5.14 -28.34
C PHE A 196 4.30 -6.52 -27.75
N THR A 197 5.58 -6.87 -27.56
CA THR A 197 5.97 -8.11 -26.90
C THR A 197 5.40 -8.17 -25.49
N GLN A 198 5.51 -7.08 -24.73
CA GLN A 198 4.99 -7.01 -23.38
C GLN A 198 3.46 -7.11 -23.35
N LEU A 199 2.76 -6.41 -24.27
CA LEU A 199 1.30 -6.57 -24.42
C LEU A 199 0.90 -8.02 -24.68
N ALA A 200 1.62 -8.74 -25.55
CA ALA A 200 1.33 -10.14 -25.82
C ALA A 200 1.51 -11.01 -24.56
N VAL A 201 2.58 -10.77 -23.79
CA VAL A 201 2.83 -11.47 -22.52
C VAL A 201 1.73 -11.17 -21.49
N ASP A 202 1.32 -9.91 -21.35
CA ASP A 202 0.26 -9.48 -20.43
C ASP A 202 -1.10 -10.12 -20.79
N LEU A 203 -1.33 -10.39 -22.08
CA LEU A 203 -2.48 -11.14 -22.61
C LEU A 203 -2.32 -12.67 -22.56
N GLY A 204 -1.20 -13.18 -22.02
CA GLY A 204 -0.96 -14.60 -21.79
C GLY A 204 -0.23 -15.35 -22.91
N PHE A 205 0.54 -14.67 -23.75
CA PHE A 205 1.40 -15.31 -24.76
C PHE A 205 2.52 -16.13 -24.10
N ASP A 206 2.61 -17.41 -24.45
CA ASP A 206 3.62 -18.35 -23.95
C ASP A 206 4.60 -18.84 -25.05
N GLY A 207 4.58 -18.17 -26.21
CA GLY A 207 5.41 -18.49 -27.37
C GLY A 207 6.82 -17.89 -27.35
N ASP A 208 7.48 -17.90 -28.51
CA ASP A 208 8.81 -17.31 -28.68
C ASP A 208 8.71 -15.78 -28.78
N ILE A 209 9.14 -15.09 -27.72
CA ILE A 209 9.14 -13.63 -27.62
C ILE A 209 10.15 -12.94 -28.55
N THR A 210 10.99 -13.71 -29.27
CA THR A 210 11.91 -13.16 -30.29
C THR A 210 11.33 -13.23 -31.70
N ASP A 211 10.18 -13.90 -31.89
CA ASP A 211 9.47 -13.98 -33.16
C ASP A 211 8.35 -12.92 -33.23
N GLU A 212 8.68 -11.76 -33.79
CA GLU A 212 7.75 -10.64 -34.01
C GLU A 212 6.47 -11.05 -34.77
N GLY A 213 6.58 -12.02 -35.68
CA GLY A 213 5.43 -12.54 -36.43
C GLY A 213 4.49 -13.36 -35.57
N ALA A 214 5.05 -14.15 -34.64
CA ALA A 214 4.26 -14.91 -33.66
C ALA A 214 3.57 -13.97 -32.66
N ILE A 215 4.26 -12.94 -32.17
CA ILE A 215 3.72 -11.92 -31.27
C ILE A 215 2.54 -11.20 -31.94
N PHE A 216 2.74 -10.68 -33.16
CA PHE A 216 1.68 -9.97 -33.87
C PHE A 216 0.50 -10.89 -34.19
N GLY A 217 0.76 -12.15 -34.58
CA GLY A 217 -0.28 -13.14 -34.80
C GLY A 217 -1.13 -13.41 -33.56
N PHE A 218 -0.51 -13.54 -32.39
CA PHE A 218 -1.23 -13.72 -31.13
C PHE A 218 -2.09 -12.51 -30.76
N ILE A 219 -1.56 -11.29 -30.88
CA ILE A 219 -2.32 -10.05 -30.61
C ILE A 219 -3.52 -9.96 -31.56
N ALA A 220 -3.34 -10.27 -32.85
CA ALA A 220 -4.43 -10.29 -33.81
C ALA A 220 -5.52 -11.31 -33.45
N ASP A 221 -5.14 -12.50 -32.99
CA ASP A 221 -6.09 -13.51 -32.52
C ASP A 221 -6.82 -13.07 -31.23
N ALA A 222 -6.13 -12.41 -30.30
CA ALA A 222 -6.72 -11.85 -29.09
C ALA A 222 -7.76 -10.77 -29.42
N LEU A 223 -7.43 -9.83 -30.32
CA LEU A 223 -8.36 -8.81 -30.80
C LEU A 223 -9.56 -9.43 -31.54
N ALA A 224 -9.36 -10.50 -32.30
CA ALA A 224 -10.45 -11.22 -32.95
C ALA A 224 -11.42 -11.85 -31.92
N GLY A 225 -10.89 -12.28 -30.76
CA GLY A 225 -11.70 -12.77 -29.63
C GLY A 225 -12.57 -11.69 -28.98
N LEU A 226 -12.10 -10.43 -28.98
CA LEU A 226 -12.83 -9.28 -28.45
C LEU A 226 -13.82 -8.67 -29.46
N ALA A 227 -13.58 -8.87 -30.76
CA ALA A 227 -14.44 -8.36 -31.83
C ALA A 227 -15.77 -9.12 -31.91
N THR A 228 -16.89 -8.38 -31.97
CA THR A 228 -18.25 -8.98 -32.03
C THR A 228 -18.52 -9.83 -33.28
N ASP A 229 -17.76 -9.62 -34.36
CA ASP A 229 -17.83 -10.34 -35.63
C ASP A 229 -16.62 -11.23 -35.91
N GLY A 230 -15.66 -11.27 -34.98
CA GLY A 230 -14.42 -12.05 -35.09
C GLY A 230 -13.37 -11.47 -36.05
N ASP A 231 -13.57 -10.23 -36.55
CA ASP A 231 -12.59 -9.54 -37.39
C ASP A 231 -11.74 -8.60 -36.51
N PRO A 232 -10.42 -8.82 -36.38
CA PRO A 232 -9.57 -7.95 -35.56
C PRO A 232 -9.31 -6.58 -36.18
N ILE A 233 -9.54 -6.40 -37.50
CA ILE A 233 -9.13 -5.20 -38.24
C ILE A 233 -9.79 -3.92 -37.71
N PRO A 234 -11.11 -3.85 -37.44
CA PRO A 234 -11.72 -2.63 -36.89
C PRO A 234 -11.18 -2.23 -35.52
N LEU A 235 -10.90 -3.20 -34.63
CA LEU A 235 -10.32 -2.92 -33.32
C LEU A 235 -8.86 -2.47 -33.45
N LEU A 236 -8.08 -3.12 -34.32
CA LEU A 236 -6.71 -2.71 -34.61
C LEU A 236 -6.66 -1.28 -35.18
N GLN A 237 -7.61 -0.91 -36.05
CA GLN A 237 -7.74 0.47 -36.54
C GLN A 237 -8.04 1.47 -35.42
N ASN A 238 -8.90 1.11 -34.47
CA ASN A 238 -9.19 1.96 -33.31
C ASN A 238 -7.96 2.17 -32.43
N ILE A 239 -7.25 1.09 -32.08
CA ILE A 239 -6.01 1.14 -31.29
C ILE A 239 -4.97 2.02 -31.99
N LEU A 240 -4.70 1.79 -33.27
CA LEU A 240 -3.72 2.59 -34.02
C LEU A 240 -4.16 4.05 -34.16
N SER A 241 -5.46 4.34 -34.29
CA SER A 241 -5.96 5.72 -34.33
C SER A 241 -5.88 6.43 -32.97
N TYR A 242 -5.93 5.66 -31.88
CA TYR A 242 -5.74 6.17 -30.51
C TYR A 242 -4.29 6.60 -30.24
N HIS A 243 -3.32 5.99 -30.92
CA HIS A 243 -1.90 6.37 -30.87
C HIS A 243 -1.55 7.64 -31.67
N VAL A 244 -2.50 8.26 -32.37
CA VAL A 244 -2.24 9.45 -33.19
C VAL A 244 -3.03 10.63 -32.67
N SER A 245 -2.36 11.76 -32.44
CA SER A 245 -2.95 13.01 -32.00
C SER A 245 -2.84 14.09 -33.09
N PRO A 246 -3.87 14.92 -33.33
CA PRO A 246 -3.79 16.03 -34.28
C PRO A 246 -2.93 17.17 -33.72
N GLY A 247 -2.07 17.74 -34.56
CA GLY A 247 -1.06 18.75 -34.21
C GLY A 247 0.24 18.10 -33.76
N SER A 248 1.36 18.55 -34.34
CA SER A 248 2.72 18.26 -33.89
C SER A 248 2.95 18.87 -32.51
N LYS A 249 3.26 18.03 -31.53
CA LYS A 249 3.50 18.41 -30.13
C LYS A 249 4.83 17.84 -29.67
N THR A 250 5.52 18.62 -28.86
CA THR A 250 6.66 18.14 -28.07
C THR A 250 6.19 17.38 -26.83
N ALA A 251 7.04 16.58 -26.22
CA ALA A 251 6.72 15.84 -24.99
C ALA A 251 6.34 16.80 -23.85
N ALA A 252 6.97 17.97 -23.77
CA ALA A 252 6.61 19.01 -22.81
C ALA A 252 5.24 19.65 -23.09
N GLU A 253 4.82 19.73 -24.36
CA GLU A 253 3.48 20.18 -24.72
C GLU A 253 2.42 19.09 -24.50
N VAL A 254 2.81 17.82 -24.54
CA VAL A 254 1.96 16.69 -24.15
C VAL A 254 1.71 16.73 -22.64
N ASP A 255 2.77 16.74 -21.82
CA ASP A 255 2.71 16.82 -20.35
C ASP A 255 1.90 18.03 -19.83
N ALA A 256 1.93 19.15 -20.55
CA ALA A 256 1.17 20.33 -20.17
C ALA A 256 -0.36 20.24 -20.44
N LEU A 257 -0.85 19.14 -21.03
CA LEU A 257 -2.26 18.94 -21.33
C LEU A 257 -2.90 17.99 -20.30
N ASP A 258 -4.05 18.40 -19.75
CA ASP A 258 -4.85 17.50 -18.91
C ASP A 258 -5.35 16.25 -19.68
N GLN A 259 -5.58 16.42 -20.99
CA GLN A 259 -6.05 15.38 -21.91
C GLN A 259 -5.49 15.60 -23.31
N VAL A 260 -5.00 14.51 -23.91
CA VAL A 260 -4.49 14.47 -25.28
C VAL A 260 -5.57 13.88 -26.19
N ALA A 261 -6.12 14.71 -27.07
CA ALA A 261 -7.08 14.25 -28.07
C ALA A 261 -6.41 13.33 -29.11
N THR A 262 -7.12 12.30 -29.56
CA THR A 262 -6.63 11.32 -30.55
C THR A 262 -7.39 11.42 -31.88
N LEU A 263 -6.98 10.66 -32.89
CA LEU A 263 -7.70 10.52 -34.16
C LEU A 263 -8.84 9.51 -34.06
N LEU A 264 -8.93 8.74 -32.98
CA LEU A 264 -10.11 7.96 -32.65
C LEU A 264 -11.21 8.91 -32.17
N GLU A 265 -12.32 8.99 -32.90
CA GLU A 265 -13.37 9.99 -32.68
C GLU A 265 -13.92 9.94 -31.25
N GLY A 266 -13.73 11.03 -30.51
CA GLY A 266 -14.23 11.18 -29.14
C GLY A 266 -13.34 10.55 -28.06
N ALA A 267 -12.18 9.99 -28.42
CA ALA A 267 -11.25 9.39 -27.47
C ALA A 267 -10.06 10.30 -27.15
N SER A 268 -9.69 10.35 -25.87
CA SER A 268 -8.48 11.00 -25.34
C SER A 268 -7.83 10.11 -24.28
N PHE A 269 -6.61 10.47 -23.89
CA PHE A 269 -5.87 9.92 -22.75
C PHE A 269 -5.26 11.05 -21.92
N GLY A 270 -4.93 10.78 -20.65
CA GLY A 270 -4.23 11.71 -19.77
C GLY A 270 -2.72 11.67 -19.96
N SER A 271 -2.00 12.63 -19.40
CA SER A 271 -0.53 12.60 -19.35
C SER A 271 -0.03 13.17 -18.03
N GLU A 272 0.91 12.46 -17.41
CA GLU A 272 1.59 12.86 -16.18
C GLU A 272 3.11 12.67 -16.33
N GLY A 273 3.84 13.75 -16.58
CA GLY A 273 5.27 13.69 -16.86
C GLY A 273 5.55 12.97 -18.19
N THR A 274 6.12 11.76 -18.11
CA THR A 274 6.36 10.90 -19.28
C THR A 274 5.31 9.82 -19.44
N GLU A 275 4.48 9.58 -18.42
CA GLU A 275 3.44 8.55 -18.43
C GLU A 275 2.20 9.05 -19.17
N LEU A 276 1.60 8.17 -19.97
CA LEU A 276 0.38 8.43 -20.73
C LEU A 276 -0.72 7.53 -20.16
N VAL A 277 -1.70 8.14 -19.50
CA VAL A 277 -2.76 7.43 -18.77
C VAL A 277 -3.91 7.11 -19.73
N ASP A 278 -4.02 5.85 -20.16
CA ASP A 278 -5.05 5.43 -21.10
C ASP A 278 -6.32 4.89 -20.40
N ASN A 279 -7.15 4.13 -21.13
CA ASN A 279 -8.43 3.65 -20.63
C ASN A 279 -8.40 2.18 -20.19
N ASP A 280 -7.23 1.55 -20.17
CA ASP A 280 -7.05 0.16 -19.75
C ASP A 280 -6.55 0.09 -18.30
N PRO A 281 -7.35 -0.43 -17.35
CA PRO A 281 -6.94 -0.54 -15.96
C PRO A 281 -6.09 -1.79 -15.66
N ASP A 282 -6.02 -2.75 -16.59
CA ASP A 282 -5.45 -4.08 -16.40
C ASP A 282 -4.00 -4.17 -16.91
N ILE A 283 -3.53 -3.19 -17.71
CA ILE A 283 -2.18 -3.15 -18.29
C ILE A 283 -1.48 -1.84 -17.88
N ASP A 284 -0.16 -1.90 -17.62
CA ASP A 284 0.62 -0.70 -17.26
C ASP A 284 0.52 0.38 -18.34
N ASN A 285 0.34 1.63 -17.90
CA ASN A 285 0.36 2.80 -18.77
C ASN A 285 1.70 2.95 -19.51
N PRO A 286 1.69 3.39 -20.78
CA PRO A 286 2.92 3.66 -21.53
C PRO A 286 3.66 4.91 -21.05
N ASN A 287 4.99 4.84 -21.09
CA ASN A 287 5.88 5.97 -20.89
C ASN A 287 6.55 6.41 -22.19
N ILE A 288 6.72 7.72 -22.38
CA ILE A 288 7.55 8.29 -23.44
C ILE A 288 9.02 8.06 -23.10
N VAL A 289 9.66 7.13 -23.82
CA VAL A 289 11.07 6.75 -23.61
C VAL A 289 12.03 7.49 -24.53
N ILE A 290 11.58 7.87 -25.73
CA ILE A 290 12.36 8.71 -26.65
C ILE A 290 11.45 9.84 -27.15
N PRO A 291 11.61 11.06 -26.62
CA PRO A 291 10.75 12.16 -26.99
C PRO A 291 11.21 12.86 -28.28
N ASP A 292 10.27 13.56 -28.91
CA ASP A 292 10.49 14.65 -29.86
C ASP A 292 11.28 14.29 -31.14
N ILE A 293 11.03 13.12 -31.71
CA ILE A 293 11.60 12.76 -33.01
C ILE A 293 10.87 13.52 -34.12
N ALA A 294 11.57 14.43 -34.80
CA ALA A 294 11.00 15.23 -35.88
C ALA A 294 10.82 14.41 -37.17
N ALA A 295 9.68 14.61 -37.84
CA ALA A 295 9.34 14.02 -39.14
C ALA A 295 8.79 15.10 -40.08
N SER A 296 8.77 14.87 -41.40
CA SER A 296 8.21 15.87 -42.35
C SER A 296 6.75 16.20 -42.11
N ASN A 297 6.01 15.26 -41.51
CA ASN A 297 4.57 15.34 -41.36
C ASN A 297 4.12 15.40 -39.89
N GLY A 298 5.04 15.59 -38.94
CA GLY A 298 4.70 15.66 -37.53
C GLY A 298 5.85 15.39 -36.56
N THR A 299 5.48 14.95 -35.36
CA THR A 299 6.40 14.48 -34.32
C THR A 299 6.12 13.03 -33.97
N LEU A 300 7.16 12.27 -33.69
CA LEU A 300 7.10 10.90 -33.20
C LEU A 300 7.57 10.87 -31.74
N GLN A 301 6.74 10.31 -30.85
CA GLN A 301 7.03 10.07 -29.44
C GLN A 301 7.12 8.56 -29.25
N VAL A 302 8.30 8.02 -28.88
CA VAL A 302 8.46 6.58 -28.72
C VAL A 302 7.98 6.16 -27.34
N ILE A 303 7.14 5.13 -27.27
CA ILE A 303 6.56 4.62 -26.03
C ILE A 303 6.93 3.14 -25.78
N ASP A 304 7.00 2.76 -24.50
CA ASP A 304 7.41 1.42 -24.04
C ASP A 304 6.27 0.44 -23.77
N ARG A 305 5.01 0.89 -23.78
CA ARG A 305 3.79 0.05 -23.82
C ARG A 305 2.87 0.49 -24.96
N VAL A 306 1.83 -0.27 -25.23
CA VAL A 306 0.83 0.04 -26.26
C VAL A 306 -0.31 0.81 -25.63
N LEU A 307 -0.71 1.95 -26.19
CA LEU A 307 -1.88 2.72 -25.75
C LEU A 307 -3.18 1.99 -26.12
N LEU A 308 -4.04 1.74 -25.15
CA LEU A 308 -5.28 0.98 -25.34
C LEU A 308 -6.54 1.84 -25.12
N PRO A 309 -7.42 1.96 -26.13
CA PRO A 309 -8.68 2.70 -26.00
C PRO A 309 -9.80 1.89 -25.33
N ILE A 310 -9.54 0.62 -25.03
CA ILE A 310 -10.49 -0.36 -24.49
C ILE A 310 -9.78 -1.15 -23.40
N ASP A 311 -10.55 -1.58 -22.42
CA ASP A 311 -10.17 -2.57 -21.42
C ASP A 311 -10.01 -3.95 -22.08
N VAL A 312 -8.77 -4.46 -22.15
CA VAL A 312 -8.45 -5.81 -22.63
C VAL A 312 -8.16 -6.73 -21.44
N PRO A 313 -8.58 -8.02 -21.50
CA PRO A 313 -8.35 -8.95 -20.40
C PRO A 313 -6.85 -9.23 -20.21
N GLY A 314 -6.22 -8.53 -19.27
CA GLY A 314 -4.84 -8.73 -18.84
C GLY A 314 -4.77 -9.34 -17.44
N THR A 315 -3.59 -9.82 -17.04
CA THR A 315 -3.28 -9.87 -15.60
C THR A 315 -3.04 -8.44 -15.15
N PRO A 316 -3.81 -7.92 -14.17
CA PRO A 316 -3.61 -6.57 -13.63
C PRO A 316 -2.13 -6.37 -13.33
N PRO A 317 -1.58 -5.17 -13.52
CA PRO A 317 -0.18 -4.94 -13.24
C PRO A 317 0.09 -5.28 -11.77
N ALA A 318 1.34 -5.60 -11.45
CA ALA A 318 1.75 -5.76 -10.07
C ALA A 318 1.67 -4.38 -9.40
N ASP A 319 0.46 -4.06 -8.90
CA ASP A 319 0.02 -2.91 -8.13
C ASP A 319 0.72 -1.58 -8.53
N PRO A 320 0.07 -0.63 -9.23
CA PRO A 320 0.56 0.75 -9.15
C PRO A 320 0.67 1.07 -7.66
N ALA A 321 1.74 1.74 -7.21
CA ALA A 321 1.90 2.07 -5.79
C ALA A 321 0.51 2.48 -5.25
N PRO A 322 -0.04 1.74 -4.27
CA PRO A 322 -1.48 1.78 -4.00
C PRO A 322 -1.86 3.24 -3.85
N ALA A 323 -2.92 3.67 -4.56
CA ALA A 323 -3.45 5.02 -4.40
C ALA A 323 -3.48 5.29 -2.89
N GLU A 324 -2.71 6.31 -2.44
CA GLU A 324 -2.41 6.48 -1.01
C GLU A 324 -3.71 6.26 -0.23
N PRO A 325 -3.77 5.26 0.66
CA PRO A 325 -5.03 4.88 1.28
C PRO A 325 -5.66 6.12 1.91
N THR A 326 -6.99 6.19 1.94
CA THR A 326 -7.66 7.22 2.73
C THR A 326 -7.23 7.09 4.19
N LEU A 327 -7.47 8.09 5.02
CA LEU A 327 -7.21 8.00 6.46
C LEU A 327 -7.94 6.81 7.09
N ALA A 328 -9.16 6.51 6.63
CA ALA A 328 -9.88 5.30 7.00
C ALA A 328 -9.19 4.03 6.47
N GLY A 329 -8.65 4.06 5.25
CA GLY A 329 -7.88 2.97 4.67
C GLY A 329 -6.57 2.66 5.41
N ILE A 330 -5.89 3.67 5.96
CA ILE A 330 -4.69 3.49 6.79
C ILE A 330 -5.02 2.71 8.05
N VAL A 331 -6.10 3.09 8.73
CA VAL A 331 -6.58 2.42 9.95
C VAL A 331 -7.10 1.02 9.62
N ALA A 332 -7.85 0.86 8.52
CA ALA A 332 -8.40 -0.45 8.12
C ALA A 332 -7.34 -1.45 7.63
N ALA A 333 -6.18 -0.97 7.16
CA ALA A 333 -5.09 -1.82 6.71
C ALA A 333 -4.28 -2.45 7.86
N SER A 334 -4.57 -2.09 9.12
CA SER A 334 -3.79 -2.53 10.27
C SER A 334 -4.11 -3.94 10.76
N GLY A 335 -5.38 -4.39 10.74
CA GLY A 335 -5.73 -5.73 11.22
C GLY A 335 -7.23 -6.02 11.27
N GLY A 336 -8.05 -5.04 11.64
CA GLY A 336 -9.51 -5.07 11.71
C GLY A 336 -10.12 -6.16 12.60
N VAL A 337 -9.32 -6.91 13.36
CA VAL A 337 -9.74 -8.00 14.24
C VAL A 337 -8.83 -7.97 15.45
N PHE A 338 -9.41 -7.80 16.64
CA PHE A 338 -8.65 -7.76 17.89
C PHE A 338 -7.61 -8.89 17.96
N ASP A 339 -6.35 -8.51 18.09
CA ASP A 339 -5.22 -9.43 18.14
C ASP A 339 -4.22 -9.09 19.26
N GLU A 340 -2.94 -9.44 19.12
CA GLU A 340 -1.90 -9.20 20.14
C GLU A 340 -0.91 -8.08 19.72
N ASP A 341 -1.06 -7.50 18.52
CA ASP A 341 -0.20 -6.46 17.97
C ASP A 341 -0.63 -5.07 18.45
N ALA A 342 -0.15 -4.72 19.65
CA ALA A 342 -0.37 -3.40 20.25
C ALA A 342 0.10 -2.17 19.44
N THR A 343 0.68 -2.35 18.23
CA THR A 343 1.12 -1.24 17.36
C THR A 343 0.17 -0.93 16.20
N ASP A 344 -0.86 -1.73 16.01
CA ASP A 344 -1.89 -1.52 15.00
C ASP A 344 -3.04 -0.63 15.54
N PHE A 345 -4.19 -0.64 14.87
CA PHE A 345 -5.29 0.31 15.07
C PHE A 345 -6.66 -0.36 15.15
N ASP A 346 -6.74 -1.59 15.61
CA ASP A 346 -7.97 -2.37 15.57
C ASP A 346 -9.01 -1.82 16.54
N ILE A 347 -8.60 -1.39 17.74
CA ILE A 347 -9.45 -0.64 18.66
C ILE A 347 -9.92 0.68 18.04
N LEU A 348 -9.02 1.42 17.39
CA LEU A 348 -9.37 2.68 16.72
C LEU A 348 -10.39 2.46 15.58
N LEU A 349 -10.19 1.42 14.78
CA LEU A 349 -11.09 1.06 13.68
C LEU A 349 -12.49 0.75 14.20
N ASN A 350 -12.58 -0.09 15.23
CA ASN A 350 -13.85 -0.47 15.86
C ASN A 350 -14.54 0.75 16.49
N ALA A 351 -13.79 1.63 17.16
CA ALA A 351 -14.31 2.88 17.71
C ALA A 351 -14.90 3.81 16.63
N VAL A 352 -14.17 4.01 15.53
CA VAL A 352 -14.61 4.85 14.40
C VAL A 352 -15.86 4.30 13.73
N GLN A 353 -15.95 2.98 13.56
CA GLN A 353 -17.12 2.31 13.01
C GLN A 353 -18.33 2.42 13.95
N ALA A 354 -18.15 2.15 15.24
CA ALA A 354 -19.20 2.26 16.25
C ALA A 354 -19.74 3.70 16.38
N ALA A 355 -18.87 4.70 16.26
CA ALA A 355 -19.22 6.11 16.28
C ALA A 355 -19.88 6.60 14.96
N GLY A 356 -19.89 5.78 13.91
CA GLY A 356 -20.43 6.15 12.59
C GLY A 356 -19.60 7.22 11.87
N LEU A 357 -18.30 7.30 12.15
CA LEU A 357 -17.39 8.30 11.57
C LEU A 357 -16.57 7.77 10.38
N ALA A 358 -16.64 6.47 10.08
CA ALA A 358 -15.88 5.84 9.01
C ALA A 358 -16.06 6.53 7.65
N GLU A 359 -17.31 6.79 7.22
CA GLU A 359 -17.58 7.47 5.95
C GLU A 359 -17.02 8.90 5.90
N ALA A 360 -16.97 9.60 7.05
CA ALA A 360 -16.43 10.95 7.12
C ALA A 360 -14.90 10.99 7.03
N LEU A 361 -14.22 9.94 7.51
CA LEU A 361 -12.77 9.77 7.39
C LEU A 361 -12.34 9.17 6.05
N ASP A 362 -13.28 8.62 5.29
CA ASP A 362 -13.07 8.07 3.95
C ASP A 362 -13.40 9.06 2.81
N ASP A 363 -13.92 10.26 3.14
CA ASP A 363 -14.25 11.27 2.13
C ASP A 363 -12.99 11.74 1.39
N PRO A 364 -12.86 11.48 0.07
CA PRO A 364 -11.66 11.82 -0.70
C PRO A 364 -11.48 13.32 -0.92
N GLU A 365 -12.54 14.12 -0.77
CA GLU A 365 -12.49 15.58 -0.91
C GLU A 365 -12.10 16.27 0.41
N ALA A 366 -12.02 15.51 1.51
CA ALA A 366 -11.60 16.02 2.79
C ALA A 366 -10.09 16.33 2.79
N SER A 367 -9.69 17.27 3.64
CA SER A 367 -8.29 17.51 3.97
C SER A 367 -8.18 17.58 5.48
N LEU A 368 -7.70 16.49 6.08
CA LEU A 368 -7.69 16.29 7.51
C LEU A 368 -6.31 15.90 8.02
N THR A 369 -6.10 16.09 9.33
CA THR A 369 -5.02 15.48 10.08
C THR A 369 -5.63 14.57 11.14
N VAL A 370 -5.26 13.30 11.14
CA VAL A 370 -5.69 12.34 12.17
C VAL A 370 -4.51 12.06 13.09
N PHE A 371 -4.75 12.21 14.39
CA PHE A 371 -3.85 11.71 15.42
C PHE A 371 -4.34 10.34 15.84
N ALA A 372 -3.74 9.28 15.30
CA ALA A 372 -4.19 7.89 15.46
C ALA A 372 -3.52 7.24 16.68
N PRO A 373 -4.22 7.04 17.82
CA PRO A 373 -3.72 6.21 18.91
C PRO A 373 -3.61 4.75 18.47
N THR A 374 -2.52 4.10 18.87
CA THR A 374 -2.31 2.64 18.70
C THR A 374 -3.17 1.83 19.65
N ASP A 375 -3.28 0.53 19.42
CA ASP A 375 -4.01 -0.36 20.32
C ASP A 375 -3.38 -0.44 21.71
N GLY A 376 -2.05 -0.42 21.80
CA GLY A 376 -1.33 -0.26 23.06
C GLY A 376 -1.64 1.06 23.79
N ALA A 377 -2.01 2.13 23.07
CA ALA A 377 -2.45 3.38 23.69
C ALA A 377 -3.83 3.23 24.34
N PHE A 378 -4.76 2.52 23.70
CA PHE A 378 -6.08 2.25 24.27
C PHE A 378 -6.04 1.26 25.43
N VAL A 379 -5.26 0.18 25.31
CA VAL A 379 -5.02 -0.75 26.43
C VAL A 379 -4.36 0.00 27.59
N GLY A 380 -3.35 0.82 27.31
CA GLY A 380 -2.68 1.65 28.32
C GLY A 380 -3.61 2.65 29.00
N LEU A 381 -4.53 3.28 28.27
CA LEU A 381 -5.58 4.10 28.86
C LEU A 381 -6.51 3.26 29.74
N SER A 382 -6.98 2.11 29.25
CA SER A 382 -7.87 1.22 30.00
C SER A 382 -7.24 0.76 31.32
N GLN A 383 -5.95 0.39 31.28
CA GLN A 383 -5.18 0.02 32.47
C GLN A 383 -4.97 1.21 33.42
N ALA A 384 -4.72 2.40 32.87
CA ALA A 384 -4.69 3.62 33.67
C ALA A 384 -6.05 3.98 34.27
N LEU A 385 -7.12 3.36 33.76
CA LEU A 385 -8.49 3.41 34.24
C LEU A 385 -8.87 2.17 35.08
N GLY A 386 -7.97 1.22 35.35
CA GLY A 386 -8.22 0.09 36.26
C GLY A 386 -8.49 -1.26 35.58
N PHE A 387 -8.60 -1.30 34.25
CA PHE A 387 -8.68 -2.58 33.54
C PHE A 387 -7.42 -3.45 33.81
N GLU A 388 -7.61 -4.62 34.41
CA GLU A 388 -6.51 -5.53 34.77
C GLU A 388 -6.01 -6.41 33.62
N GLY A 389 -6.74 -6.46 32.51
CA GLY A 389 -6.38 -7.23 31.32
C GLY A 389 -5.31 -6.55 30.45
N ASP A 390 -4.82 -7.30 29.48
CA ASP A 390 -3.86 -6.84 28.45
C ASP A 390 -4.36 -7.08 27.02
N ASP A 391 -5.57 -7.63 26.85
CA ASP A 391 -6.19 -7.88 25.56
C ASP A 391 -7.04 -6.70 25.05
N GLU A 392 -7.10 -6.56 23.73
CA GLU A 392 -7.79 -5.45 23.05
C GLU A 392 -9.32 -5.53 23.18
N GLU A 393 -9.89 -6.73 23.13
CA GLU A 393 -11.34 -6.96 23.24
C GLU A 393 -11.85 -6.50 24.62
N GLY A 394 -11.18 -6.94 25.68
CA GLY A 394 -11.47 -6.55 27.06
C GLY A 394 -11.25 -5.06 27.29
N ALA A 395 -10.15 -4.49 26.79
CA ALA A 395 -9.87 -3.06 26.91
C ALA A 395 -10.94 -2.21 26.20
N PHE A 396 -11.34 -2.58 24.97
CA PHE A 396 -12.38 -1.87 24.24
C PHE A 396 -13.74 -2.00 24.92
N ALA A 397 -14.11 -3.18 25.40
CA ALA A 397 -15.35 -3.39 26.13
C ALA A 397 -15.41 -2.52 27.40
N PHE A 398 -14.32 -2.50 28.17
CA PHE A 398 -14.17 -1.67 29.36
C PHE A 398 -14.34 -0.18 29.06
N LEU A 399 -13.70 0.33 27.99
CA LEU A 399 -13.83 1.73 27.59
C LEU A 399 -15.25 2.09 27.13
N VAL A 400 -15.91 1.21 26.36
CA VAL A 400 -17.31 1.43 25.92
C VAL A 400 -18.25 1.46 27.12
N GLU A 401 -18.05 0.57 28.09
CA GLU A 401 -18.81 0.55 29.33
C GLU A 401 -18.59 1.84 30.12
N ALA A 402 -17.34 2.23 30.37
CA ALA A 402 -17.00 3.49 31.04
C ALA A 402 -17.66 4.70 30.36
N LEU A 403 -17.58 4.80 29.02
CA LEU A 403 -18.21 5.90 28.26
C LEU A 403 -19.73 5.86 28.30
N ALA A 404 -20.36 4.67 28.31
CA ALA A 404 -21.81 4.55 28.45
C ALA A 404 -22.27 5.13 29.79
N LEU A 405 -21.54 4.82 30.85
CA LEU A 405 -21.87 5.19 32.23
C LEU A 405 -21.72 6.70 32.45
N LEU A 406 -20.69 7.31 31.85
CA LEU A 406 -20.45 8.76 31.89
C LEU A 406 -21.49 9.58 31.12
N ASN A 407 -22.35 8.97 30.29
CA ASN A 407 -23.35 9.67 29.47
C ASN A 407 -24.74 9.04 29.50
N ASP A 408 -25.22 8.65 30.69
CA ASP A 408 -26.58 8.12 30.92
C ASP A 408 -26.95 6.94 29.98
N GLY A 409 -25.97 6.10 29.65
CA GLY A 409 -26.10 4.93 28.77
C GLY A 409 -25.78 5.18 27.28
N ASP A 410 -25.43 6.41 26.87
CA ASP A 410 -25.08 6.75 25.48
C ASP A 410 -23.56 6.89 25.28
N ALA A 411 -22.87 5.75 25.15
CA ALA A 411 -21.43 5.73 24.87
C ALA A 411 -21.05 6.44 23.56
N ILE A 412 -21.95 6.44 22.57
CA ILE A 412 -21.66 6.90 21.20
C ILE A 412 -21.40 8.42 21.21
N GLY A 413 -22.15 9.20 21.98
CA GLY A 413 -21.97 10.65 22.05
C GLY A 413 -20.60 11.09 22.59
N LEU A 414 -20.12 10.44 23.66
CA LEU A 414 -18.78 10.71 24.20
C LEU A 414 -17.68 10.13 23.32
N LEU A 415 -17.88 8.93 22.77
CA LEU A 415 -16.95 8.32 21.82
C LEU A 415 -16.73 9.21 20.60
N GLN A 416 -17.81 9.76 20.02
CA GLN A 416 -17.71 10.75 18.94
C GLN A 416 -16.93 11.99 19.37
N SER A 417 -17.11 12.45 20.61
CA SER A 417 -16.40 13.62 21.12
C SER A 417 -14.89 13.36 21.24
N VAL A 418 -14.50 12.20 21.77
CA VAL A 418 -13.10 11.75 21.85
C VAL A 418 -12.50 11.61 20.45
N LEU A 419 -13.19 10.94 19.52
CA LEU A 419 -12.68 10.74 18.16
C LEU A 419 -12.56 12.05 17.38
N LEU A 420 -13.53 12.97 17.48
CA LEU A 420 -13.44 14.28 16.84
C LEU A 420 -12.35 15.17 17.44
N TYR A 421 -11.94 14.92 18.68
CA TYR A 421 -10.81 15.59 19.32
C TYR A 421 -9.45 15.11 18.78
N HIS A 422 -9.39 13.89 18.22
CA HIS A 422 -8.22 13.34 17.53
C HIS A 422 -8.08 13.81 16.07
N VAL A 423 -9.04 14.58 15.54
CA VAL A 423 -9.02 15.04 14.15
C VAL A 423 -8.90 16.55 14.08
N ALA A 424 -7.96 17.05 13.28
CA ALA A 424 -7.78 18.47 13.00
C ALA A 424 -8.07 18.79 11.52
N PRO A 425 -8.55 20.02 11.20
CA PRO A 425 -8.79 20.43 9.83
C PRO A 425 -7.49 20.76 9.09
N GLY A 426 -7.42 20.37 7.82
CA GLY A 426 -6.27 20.54 6.93
C GLY A 426 -5.24 19.42 7.09
N ALA A 427 -4.40 19.22 6.07
CA ALA A 427 -3.25 18.34 6.12
C ALA A 427 -2.05 19.05 6.79
N LEU A 428 -1.86 18.79 8.09
CA LEU A 428 -0.79 19.37 8.90
C LEU A 428 0.35 18.37 9.00
N ASP A 429 1.50 18.70 8.40
CA ASP A 429 2.72 17.93 8.58
C ASP A 429 3.27 18.09 10.02
N SER A 430 4.23 17.25 10.39
CA SER A 430 4.88 17.25 11.69
C SER A 430 5.52 18.58 12.02
N THR A 431 6.01 19.33 11.02
CA THR A 431 6.58 20.66 11.25
C THR A 431 5.50 21.67 11.64
N ALA A 432 4.33 21.61 11.02
CA ALA A 432 3.17 22.43 11.34
C ALA A 432 2.58 22.07 12.70
N VAL A 433 2.45 20.77 13.00
CA VAL A 433 1.97 20.27 14.30
C VAL A 433 2.92 20.69 15.42
N LEU A 434 4.20 20.33 15.34
CA LEU A 434 5.18 20.59 16.41
C LEU A 434 5.53 22.08 16.57
N GLY A 435 5.29 22.88 15.53
CA GLY A 435 5.46 24.33 15.55
C GLY A 435 4.22 25.10 16.04
N ALA A 436 3.08 24.44 16.22
CA ALA A 436 1.85 25.09 16.63
C ALA A 436 1.84 25.43 18.12
N THR A 437 1.25 26.56 18.48
CA THR A 437 0.92 26.87 19.89
C THR A 437 -0.39 26.24 20.33
N SER A 438 -1.26 25.95 19.36
CA SER A 438 -2.57 25.34 19.56
C SER A 438 -3.05 24.79 18.22
N ILE A 439 -3.62 23.60 18.23
CA ILE A 439 -4.17 22.91 17.06
C ILE A 439 -5.68 22.81 17.25
N PRO A 440 -6.50 23.45 16.39
CA PRO A 440 -7.95 23.29 16.46
C PRO A 440 -8.33 21.85 16.09
N THR A 441 -9.34 21.31 16.76
CA THR A 441 -9.88 19.97 16.47
C THR A 441 -11.25 20.08 15.79
N LEU A 442 -11.78 18.97 15.27
CA LEU A 442 -13.15 18.92 14.77
C LEU A 442 -14.19 18.90 15.90
N LEU A 443 -13.78 18.59 17.14
CA LEU A 443 -14.60 18.83 18.31
C LEU A 443 -14.75 20.33 18.54
N THR A 444 -15.99 20.83 18.40
CA THR A 444 -16.26 22.27 18.35
C THR A 444 -15.82 22.98 19.62
N GLY A 445 -14.87 23.91 19.48
CA GLY A 445 -14.37 24.72 20.59
C GLY A 445 -13.22 24.07 21.38
N ALA A 446 -12.80 22.86 21.01
CA ALA A 446 -11.68 22.16 21.61
C ALA A 446 -10.40 22.27 20.76
N SER A 447 -9.26 22.36 21.42
CA SER A 447 -7.95 22.48 20.78
C SER A 447 -6.88 21.75 21.57
N LEU A 448 -5.87 21.24 20.86
CA LEU A 448 -4.70 20.60 21.45
C LEU A 448 -3.58 21.64 21.66
N GLY A 449 -2.86 21.52 22.78
CA GLY A 449 -1.56 22.15 22.96
C GLY A 449 -0.44 21.27 22.42
N VAL A 450 0.79 21.81 22.42
CA VAL A 450 1.99 21.10 21.96
C VAL A 450 3.14 21.41 22.91
N ASP A 451 3.84 20.38 23.40
CA ASP A 451 5.06 20.51 24.20
C ASP A 451 6.15 19.54 23.72
N GLY A 452 7.09 20.05 22.93
CA GLY A 452 8.13 19.21 22.33
C GLY A 452 7.53 18.27 21.28
N ALA A 453 7.58 16.96 21.52
CA ALA A 453 6.97 15.93 20.66
C ALA A 453 5.61 15.43 21.21
N ARG A 454 5.10 16.06 22.27
CA ARG A 454 3.85 15.69 22.93
C ARG A 454 2.72 16.60 22.49
N LEU A 455 1.54 16.00 22.34
CA LEU A 455 0.29 16.73 22.24
C LEU A 455 -0.27 16.88 23.64
N VAL A 456 -0.67 18.11 23.99
CA VAL A 456 -1.23 18.42 25.30
C VAL A 456 -2.75 18.47 25.16
N ASP A 457 -3.46 17.56 25.80
CA ASP A 457 -4.91 17.52 25.79
C ASP A 457 -5.52 18.27 26.98
N ALA A 458 -6.80 18.02 27.25
CA ALA A 458 -7.53 18.64 28.34
C ALA A 458 -7.50 17.82 29.64
N GLU A 459 -6.84 16.66 29.64
CA GLU A 459 -6.78 15.72 30.76
C GLU A 459 -5.40 15.83 31.47
N PRO A 460 -5.32 16.50 32.63
CA PRO A 460 -4.05 16.71 33.33
C PRO A 460 -3.51 15.47 34.06
N ASP A 461 -4.35 14.50 34.38
CA ASP A 461 -4.01 13.36 35.24
C ASP A 461 -3.55 12.13 34.45
N VAL A 462 -3.87 12.06 33.14
CA VAL A 462 -3.29 11.08 32.20
C VAL A 462 -2.03 11.66 31.52
N ALA A 463 -1.07 10.79 31.21
CA ALA A 463 0.14 11.21 30.53
C ALA A 463 -0.17 11.64 29.08
N ASN A 464 0.15 12.91 28.78
CA ASN A 464 0.04 13.46 27.43
C ASN A 464 0.77 12.60 26.37
N PRO A 465 0.11 12.25 25.25
CA PRO A 465 0.66 11.36 24.24
C PRO A 465 1.82 11.97 23.44
N ASN A 466 2.76 11.13 23.04
CA ASN A 466 3.85 11.44 22.12
C ASN A 466 3.49 11.03 20.68
N LEU A 467 4.00 11.80 19.73
CA LEU A 467 4.02 11.40 18.32
C LEU A 467 5.12 10.35 18.10
N ILE A 468 4.74 9.12 17.76
CA ILE A 468 5.66 7.98 17.59
C ILE A 468 5.94 7.65 16.11
N ALA A 469 5.00 7.97 15.22
CA ALA A 469 5.22 8.03 13.78
C ALA A 469 4.49 9.26 13.22
N THR A 470 5.08 9.93 12.24
CA THR A 470 4.57 11.20 11.73
C THR A 470 4.58 11.22 10.22
N ASP A 471 3.76 12.11 9.64
CA ASP A 471 3.71 12.38 8.21
C ASP A 471 3.36 11.15 7.37
N ILE A 472 2.46 10.29 7.87
CA ILE A 472 1.94 9.17 7.10
C ILE A 472 0.98 9.76 6.06
N PRO A 473 1.30 9.67 4.76
CA PRO A 473 0.47 10.24 3.72
C PRO A 473 -0.85 9.46 3.58
N ALA A 474 -1.93 10.19 3.31
CA ALA A 474 -3.22 9.64 2.93
C ALA A 474 -3.78 10.42 1.74
N SER A 475 -4.62 9.81 0.90
CA SER A 475 -5.24 10.52 -0.24
C SER A 475 -6.09 11.73 0.18
N ASN A 476 -6.63 11.73 1.41
CA ASN A 476 -7.46 12.80 1.96
C ASN A 476 -6.85 13.50 3.20
N GLY A 477 -5.53 13.39 3.43
CA GLY A 477 -4.90 14.04 4.57
C GLY A 477 -3.52 13.52 4.99
N ILE A 478 -3.23 13.66 6.27
CA ILE A 478 -2.02 13.13 6.92
C ILE A 478 -2.41 12.45 8.23
N ALA A 479 -1.84 11.28 8.50
CA ALA A 479 -1.93 10.63 9.79
C ALA A 479 -0.62 10.78 10.59
N HIS A 480 -0.76 10.98 11.91
CA HIS A 480 0.32 10.87 12.87
C HIS A 480 -0.09 9.87 13.95
N VAL A 481 0.82 9.00 14.35
CA VAL A 481 0.55 7.92 15.30
C VAL A 481 0.92 8.35 16.72
N LEU A 482 0.07 8.00 17.69
CA LEU A 482 0.22 8.31 19.11
C LEU A 482 0.43 7.06 19.97
N ASP A 483 1.20 7.22 21.05
CA ASP A 483 1.36 6.23 22.13
C ASP A 483 0.38 6.43 23.32
N GLY A 484 -0.61 7.31 23.16
CA GLY A 484 -1.66 7.59 24.15
C GLY A 484 -2.91 8.16 23.48
N VAL A 485 -4.03 8.11 24.19
CA VAL A 485 -5.33 8.62 23.73
C VAL A 485 -5.52 10.06 24.19
N LEU A 486 -5.95 10.95 23.29
CA LEU A 486 -6.28 12.35 23.59
C LEU A 486 -7.68 12.48 24.19
N LEU A 487 -7.79 13.10 25.37
CA LEU A 487 -9.06 13.24 26.06
C LEU A 487 -9.57 14.71 26.06
N PRO A 488 -10.85 14.96 25.68
CA PRO A 488 -11.36 16.31 25.46
C PRO A 488 -11.77 17.04 26.75
N ALA A 489 -11.75 16.36 27.88
CA ALA A 489 -12.07 16.89 29.20
C ALA A 489 -11.21 16.18 30.26
N ASP A 490 -11.13 16.81 31.43
CA ASP A 490 -10.55 16.25 32.65
C ASP A 490 -11.58 15.28 33.25
N LEU A 491 -11.35 13.98 33.04
CA LEU A 491 -12.15 12.82 33.44
C LEU A 491 -11.76 12.28 34.84
N LEU A 492 -10.64 12.74 35.43
CA LEU A 492 -10.05 12.14 36.65
C LEU A 492 -10.01 13.09 37.86
N GLN A 493 -10.77 14.20 37.86
CA GLN A 493 -10.71 15.23 38.90
C GLN A 493 -10.80 14.70 40.35
N SER A 494 -9.64 14.58 40.99
CA SER A 494 -9.51 14.27 42.41
C SER A 494 -9.24 15.56 43.22
N ASP A 495 -10.27 16.37 43.49
CA ASP A 495 -10.15 17.44 44.51
C ASP A 495 -11.32 17.59 45.52
N GLY A 496 -12.33 16.72 45.45
CA GLY A 496 -13.41 16.68 46.44
C GLY A 496 -14.44 17.81 46.30
N SER A 497 -14.72 18.23 45.07
CA SER A 497 -15.67 19.29 44.70
C SER A 497 -17.16 18.87 44.66
N ASN A 498 -17.49 17.59 44.90
CA ASN A 498 -18.77 16.95 44.50
C ASN A 498 -18.90 16.79 42.97
N GLU A 499 -17.80 16.48 42.29
CA GLU A 499 -17.72 15.99 40.91
C GLU A 499 -16.64 14.89 40.96
N VAL A 500 -16.97 13.60 41.11
CA VAL A 500 -15.94 12.53 41.09
C VAL A 500 -16.38 11.44 40.14
N ASP A 501 -15.90 11.50 38.90
CA ASP A 501 -16.30 10.60 37.82
C ASP A 501 -15.45 9.30 37.76
N PHE A 502 -14.31 9.22 38.47
CA PHE A 502 -13.38 8.08 38.36
C PHE A 502 -12.42 7.87 39.57
N ILE A 503 -12.32 6.67 40.15
CA ILE A 503 -11.35 6.29 41.20
C ILE A 503 -10.79 4.89 40.92
N ILE A 504 -9.49 4.69 41.15
CA ILE A 504 -8.82 3.37 41.17
C ILE A 504 -8.06 3.23 42.49
N GLY A 505 -8.26 2.12 43.20
CA GLY A 505 -7.55 1.71 44.41
C GLY A 505 -6.13 1.19 44.15
N ASP A 506 -5.45 0.81 45.22
CA ASP A 506 -4.18 0.07 45.20
C ASP A 506 -4.36 -1.30 45.88
N ASP A 507 -3.37 -2.19 45.87
CA ASP A 507 -3.47 -3.54 46.49
C ASP A 507 -3.69 -3.58 48.03
N THR A 508 -4.08 -2.46 48.66
CA THR A 508 -4.31 -2.35 50.09
C THR A 508 -5.74 -1.97 50.43
N ALA A 509 -6.25 -2.46 51.56
CA ALA A 509 -7.60 -2.13 51.99
C ALA A 509 -7.84 -0.61 52.19
N GLU A 510 -8.80 -0.08 51.44
CA GLU A 510 -9.16 1.33 51.33
C GLU A 510 -10.60 1.62 51.77
N TYR A 511 -10.89 2.92 51.88
CA TYR A 511 -12.22 3.44 52.16
C TYR A 511 -12.55 4.53 51.14
N ILE A 512 -13.28 4.15 50.10
CA ILE A 512 -13.60 4.96 48.94
C ILE A 512 -15.02 5.52 49.06
N ARG A 513 -15.19 6.81 48.75
CA ARG A 513 -16.51 7.47 48.78
C ARG A 513 -16.55 8.62 47.78
N THR A 514 -17.41 8.53 46.77
CA THR A 514 -17.43 9.43 45.61
C THR A 514 -18.52 10.52 45.73
N GLY A 515 -19.75 10.17 46.10
CA GLY A 515 -20.73 11.07 46.74
C GLY A 515 -22.01 11.39 45.96
N HIS A 516 -21.95 12.32 45.01
CA HIS A 516 -23.06 12.77 44.17
C HIS A 516 -22.53 12.87 42.74
N ASP A 517 -23.31 12.36 41.77
CA ASP A 517 -23.06 12.23 40.32
C ASP A 517 -22.74 10.77 39.92
N ASN A 518 -22.58 10.47 38.62
CA ASN A 518 -22.38 9.10 38.14
C ASN A 518 -20.89 8.77 38.22
N ASP A 519 -20.52 7.87 39.11
CA ASP A 519 -19.13 7.70 39.50
C ASP A 519 -18.61 6.32 39.08
N PHE A 520 -17.38 6.22 38.55
CA PHE A 520 -16.69 4.94 38.35
C PHE A 520 -15.66 4.70 39.46
N VAL A 521 -15.65 3.50 40.05
CA VAL A 521 -14.67 3.08 41.05
C VAL A 521 -14.19 1.67 40.76
N ASP A 522 -12.87 1.48 40.75
CA ASP A 522 -12.22 0.18 40.83
C ASP A 522 -11.44 0.08 42.15
N GLY A 523 -11.69 -0.96 42.94
CA GLY A 523 -11.02 -1.21 44.22
C GLY A 523 -9.63 -1.84 44.07
N ASN A 524 -9.31 -2.46 42.93
CA ASN A 524 -8.13 -3.29 42.75
C ASN A 524 -7.97 -4.33 43.89
N GLY A 525 -6.77 -4.59 44.40
CA GLY A 525 -6.58 -5.55 45.49
C GLY A 525 -6.84 -4.98 46.89
N GLY A 526 -7.31 -5.78 47.84
CA GLY A 526 -7.52 -5.30 49.19
C GLY A 526 -8.66 -5.97 49.91
N ALA A 527 -9.40 -5.16 50.66
CA ALA A 527 -10.57 -5.55 51.44
C ALA A 527 -11.31 -4.25 51.70
N ASP A 528 -11.96 -3.79 50.65
CA ASP A 528 -12.27 -2.41 50.40
C ASP A 528 -13.65 -2.06 50.89
N LYS A 529 -13.81 -0.76 51.14
CA LYS A 529 -15.10 -0.21 51.48
C LYS A 529 -15.44 0.94 50.56
N ILE A 530 -16.24 0.62 49.54
CA ILE A 530 -16.65 1.50 48.47
C ILE A 530 -18.09 1.98 48.70
N LEU A 531 -18.28 3.30 48.69
CA LEU A 531 -19.59 3.96 48.89
C LEU A 531 -19.82 4.98 47.78
N LEU A 532 -20.56 4.61 46.74
CA LEU A 532 -20.66 5.39 45.51
C LEU A 532 -21.56 6.64 45.71
N GLY A 533 -22.82 6.47 46.05
CA GLY A 533 -23.62 7.48 46.74
C GLY A 533 -24.91 7.86 46.05
N ARG A 534 -24.88 8.78 45.09
CA ARG A 534 -26.05 9.10 44.26
C ARG A 534 -25.55 9.31 42.85
N GLY A 535 -26.23 8.76 41.87
CA GLY A 535 -25.78 8.66 40.49
C GLY A 535 -26.12 7.28 39.99
N ASN A 536 -25.95 7.05 38.70
CA ASN A 536 -25.86 5.70 38.17
C ASN A 536 -24.38 5.33 38.21
N ASP A 537 -23.97 4.69 39.30
CA ASP A 537 -22.57 4.48 39.62
C ASP A 537 -22.08 3.11 39.15
N VAL A 538 -20.78 2.96 38.90
CA VAL A 538 -20.13 1.66 38.66
C VAL A 538 -19.02 1.43 39.65
N GLY A 539 -19.07 0.28 40.30
CA GLY A 539 -18.10 -0.12 41.29
C GLY A 539 -17.61 -1.54 41.04
N PHE A 540 -16.30 -1.70 40.96
CA PHE A 540 -15.58 -2.97 40.96
C PHE A 540 -14.85 -3.12 42.30
N GLY A 541 -15.02 -4.28 42.95
CA GLY A 541 -14.42 -4.60 44.24
C GLY A 541 -12.96 -4.95 44.08
N GLY A 542 -12.65 -5.73 43.03
CA GLY A 542 -11.34 -6.25 42.69
C GLY A 542 -10.97 -7.49 43.53
N ASP A 543 -9.69 -7.69 43.79
CA ASP A 543 -9.16 -8.81 44.58
C ASP A 543 -9.43 -8.56 46.08
N GLY A 544 -10.34 -9.24 46.76
CA GLY A 544 -10.57 -8.88 48.15
C GLY A 544 -11.67 -9.59 48.90
N ALA A 545 -12.28 -8.83 49.81
CA ALA A 545 -13.43 -9.27 50.58
C ALA A 545 -14.18 -7.99 50.94
N ASP A 546 -14.87 -7.48 49.95
CA ASP A 546 -15.18 -6.08 49.82
C ASP A 546 -16.58 -5.77 50.33
N TYR A 547 -16.78 -4.50 50.64
CA TYR A 547 -18.07 -3.94 50.95
C TYR A 547 -18.35 -2.82 49.97
N MET A 548 -19.38 -3.01 49.15
CA MET A 548 -19.81 -2.01 48.19
C MET A 548 -21.24 -1.58 48.45
N GLN A 549 -21.50 -0.30 48.28
CA GLN A 549 -22.84 0.26 48.31
C GLN A 549 -23.01 1.30 47.19
N GLY A 550 -23.88 1.01 46.23
CA GLY A 550 -24.23 1.89 45.10
C GLY A 550 -24.88 3.16 45.59
N GLY A 551 -26.13 3.09 46.04
CA GLY A 551 -26.76 4.17 46.78
C GLY A 551 -28.08 4.63 46.17
N ARG A 552 -28.08 5.64 45.30
CA ARG A 552 -29.30 6.13 44.64
C ARG A 552 -29.05 6.35 43.16
N GLY A 553 -29.81 5.66 42.33
CA GLY A 553 -29.69 5.63 40.88
C GLY A 553 -29.56 4.17 40.49
N ASN A 554 -29.37 3.92 39.20
CA ASN A 554 -29.25 2.57 38.67
C ASN A 554 -27.77 2.21 38.66
N ASP A 555 -27.33 1.48 39.67
CA ASP A 555 -25.92 1.20 39.90
C ASP A 555 -25.50 -0.14 39.31
N THR A 556 -24.27 -0.27 38.80
CA THR A 556 -23.65 -1.54 38.39
C THR A 556 -22.53 -1.91 39.35
N LEU A 557 -22.72 -2.98 40.13
CA LEU A 557 -21.78 -3.39 41.17
C LEU A 557 -21.22 -4.77 40.86
N ARG A 558 -19.90 -4.90 40.82
CA ARG A 558 -19.19 -6.18 40.69
C ARG A 558 -18.24 -6.40 41.86
N GLY A 559 -18.30 -7.58 42.47
CA GLY A 559 -17.41 -7.94 43.59
C GLY A 559 -16.02 -8.35 43.12
N ASP A 560 -15.96 -9.12 42.03
CA ASP A 560 -14.76 -9.76 41.49
C ASP A 560 -14.25 -10.91 42.37
N ASP A 561 -12.98 -10.96 42.75
CA ASP A 561 -12.39 -12.12 43.41
C ASP A 561 -12.49 -11.97 44.93
N GLY A 562 -13.40 -12.66 45.62
CA GLY A 562 -13.56 -12.44 47.05
C GLY A 562 -14.87 -12.89 47.68
N ASP A 563 -14.93 -12.85 49.02
CA ASP A 563 -16.21 -13.04 49.75
C ASP A 563 -16.88 -11.68 50.02
N ASP A 564 -17.67 -11.20 49.06
CA ASP A 564 -18.08 -9.80 48.98
C ASP A 564 -19.47 -9.50 49.57
N LYS A 565 -19.71 -8.22 49.78
CA LYS A 565 -21.00 -7.69 50.24
C LYS A 565 -21.40 -6.50 49.40
N LEU A 566 -22.25 -6.76 48.41
CA LEU A 566 -22.74 -5.76 47.48
C LEU A 566 -24.16 -5.33 47.83
N ARG A 567 -24.40 -4.02 47.76
CA ARG A 567 -25.71 -3.42 48.01
C ARG A 567 -26.01 -2.38 46.94
N GLY A 568 -26.96 -2.66 46.05
CA GLY A 568 -27.40 -1.76 44.99
C GLY A 568 -27.87 -0.42 45.57
N GLY A 569 -29.06 -0.38 46.15
CA GLY A 569 -29.51 0.77 46.92
C GLY A 569 -30.93 1.17 46.56
N SER A 570 -31.10 2.16 45.70
CA SER A 570 -32.42 2.51 45.20
C SER A 570 -32.33 2.94 43.76
N GLY A 571 -33.17 2.38 42.91
CA GLY A 571 -32.96 2.38 41.47
C GLY A 571 -32.91 0.94 40.99
N ASP A 572 -32.87 0.74 39.69
CA ASP A 572 -32.83 -0.58 39.08
C ASP A 572 -31.36 -0.97 38.94
N ASP A 573 -30.86 -1.79 39.86
CA ASP A 573 -29.42 -2.06 40.00
C ASP A 573 -29.00 -3.37 39.31
N LEU A 574 -27.79 -3.42 38.74
CA LEU A 574 -27.13 -4.64 38.24
C LEU A 574 -26.06 -5.07 39.26
N ILE A 575 -26.12 -6.32 39.74
CA ILE A 575 -25.25 -6.80 40.80
C ILE A 575 -24.66 -8.17 40.42
N ASP A 576 -23.34 -8.21 40.29
CA ASP A 576 -22.55 -9.43 40.05
C ASP A 576 -21.62 -9.67 41.26
N GLY A 577 -21.71 -10.84 41.86
CA GLY A 577 -20.84 -11.20 42.99
C GLY A 577 -19.39 -11.43 42.58
N GLY A 578 -19.17 -12.03 41.41
CA GLY A 578 -17.86 -12.54 41.02
C GLY A 578 -17.55 -13.91 41.64
N LEU A 579 -16.27 -14.19 41.88
CA LEU A 579 -15.78 -15.45 42.42
C LEU A 579 -15.76 -15.42 43.95
N GLY A 580 -16.57 -16.24 44.63
CA GLY A 580 -16.44 -16.42 46.08
C GLY A 580 -17.71 -16.88 46.78
N ASP A 581 -17.91 -16.54 48.05
CA ASP A 581 -19.19 -16.78 48.72
C ASP A 581 -19.88 -15.45 49.06
N ASP A 582 -20.67 -14.92 48.12
CA ASP A 582 -21.11 -13.53 48.17
C ASP A 582 -22.43 -13.25 48.89
N ASN A 583 -22.62 -11.97 49.25
CA ASN A 583 -23.85 -11.47 49.87
C ASN A 583 -24.43 -10.28 49.12
N LEU A 584 -25.44 -10.55 48.30
CA LEU A 584 -26.00 -9.60 47.36
C LEU A 584 -27.34 -9.05 47.84
N MET A 585 -27.60 -7.76 47.65
CA MET A 585 -28.87 -7.12 48.02
C MET A 585 -29.14 -5.84 47.21
N GLY A 586 -30.06 -5.90 46.26
CA GLY A 586 -30.48 -4.74 45.44
C GLY A 586 -31.26 -3.68 46.22
N ASN A 587 -32.24 -4.08 47.02
CA ASN A 587 -33.09 -3.29 47.94
C ASN A 587 -34.33 -2.63 47.35
N SER A 588 -34.26 -1.70 46.41
CA SER A 588 -35.46 -0.94 46.01
C SER A 588 -35.38 -0.53 44.56
N GLY A 589 -36.03 -1.30 43.71
CA GLY A 589 -36.10 -1.12 42.28
C GLY A 589 -36.35 -2.47 41.63
N PHE A 590 -36.17 -2.55 40.33
CA PHE A 590 -36.15 -3.80 39.58
C PHE A 590 -34.69 -4.23 39.43
N ASP A 591 -34.18 -5.00 40.39
CA ASP A 591 -32.76 -5.33 40.47
C ASP A 591 -32.44 -6.62 39.69
N THR A 592 -31.28 -6.68 39.03
CA THR A 592 -30.80 -7.87 38.32
C THR A 592 -29.54 -8.42 38.99
N PHE A 593 -29.59 -9.68 39.41
CA PHE A 593 -28.45 -10.41 39.99
C PHE A 593 -27.85 -11.35 38.96
N VAL A 594 -26.60 -11.12 38.58
CA VAL A 594 -25.88 -11.89 37.55
C VAL A 594 -25.07 -13.01 38.21
N PHE A 595 -25.10 -14.20 37.60
CA PHE A 595 -24.24 -15.31 37.99
C PHE A 595 -23.60 -15.97 36.77
N ASN A 596 -22.29 -16.19 36.87
CA ASN A 596 -21.43 -16.84 35.91
C ASN A 596 -21.02 -18.23 36.40
N THR A 597 -20.22 -18.96 35.62
CA THR A 597 -19.74 -20.29 36.03
C THR A 597 -18.54 -20.14 36.96
N GLY A 598 -18.64 -20.65 38.19
CA GLY A 598 -17.53 -20.64 39.14
C GLY A 598 -17.72 -19.70 40.33
N ASP A 599 -18.78 -18.90 40.33
CA ASP A 599 -19.05 -17.85 41.33
C ASP A 599 -19.18 -18.33 42.78
N GLY A 600 -19.30 -19.64 43.03
CA GLY A 600 -19.32 -20.18 44.38
C GLY A 600 -20.71 -20.23 45.05
N HIS A 601 -20.79 -19.97 46.37
CA HIS A 601 -22.00 -20.17 47.16
C HIS A 601 -22.66 -18.87 47.65
N ASP A 602 -23.39 -18.23 46.76
CA ASP A 602 -23.90 -16.88 46.99
C ASP A 602 -25.24 -16.83 47.72
N THR A 603 -25.50 -15.69 48.34
CA THR A 603 -26.76 -15.40 49.02
C THR A 603 -27.35 -14.07 48.59
N ILE A 604 -28.48 -14.13 47.88
CA ILE A 604 -29.33 -12.96 47.62
C ILE A 604 -30.24 -12.70 48.82
N ARG A 605 -30.26 -11.47 49.31
CA ARG A 605 -31.13 -11.04 50.41
C ARG A 605 -32.10 -9.98 49.95
N GLY A 606 -33.35 -10.11 50.40
CA GLY A 606 -34.36 -9.09 50.15
C GLY A 606 -35.04 -9.21 48.79
N PHE A 607 -34.80 -10.29 48.04
CA PHE A 607 -35.35 -10.52 46.71
C PHE A 607 -36.86 -10.26 46.64
N GLN A 608 -37.25 -9.37 45.73
CA GLN A 608 -38.62 -8.94 45.46
C GLN A 608 -39.15 -9.69 44.24
N GLN A 609 -39.95 -10.72 44.50
CA GLN A 609 -40.55 -11.53 43.45
C GLN A 609 -41.35 -10.69 42.44
N GLY A 610 -41.16 -10.95 41.14
CA GLY A 610 -41.83 -10.26 40.04
C GLY A 610 -41.36 -8.83 39.81
N GLU A 611 -40.33 -8.39 40.54
CA GLU A 611 -39.62 -7.12 40.33
C GLU A 611 -38.14 -7.43 40.03
N ASP A 612 -37.48 -8.22 40.87
CA ASP A 612 -36.08 -8.58 40.70
C ASP A 612 -35.91 -9.78 39.74
N LEU A 613 -34.74 -9.83 39.08
CA LEU A 613 -34.35 -10.88 38.14
C LEU A 613 -33.06 -11.58 38.60
N ILE A 614 -32.96 -12.86 38.31
CA ILE A 614 -31.74 -13.67 38.45
C ILE A 614 -31.28 -14.06 37.05
N ASP A 615 -30.14 -13.54 36.61
CA ASP A 615 -29.55 -13.87 35.32
C ASP A 615 -28.59 -15.06 35.44
N LEU A 616 -28.94 -16.15 34.76
CA LEU A 616 -28.15 -17.39 34.66
C LEU A 616 -27.80 -17.71 33.20
N SER A 617 -27.96 -16.75 32.28
CA SER A 617 -27.80 -16.96 30.85
C SER A 617 -26.39 -17.40 30.47
N ALA A 618 -25.38 -16.86 31.16
CA ALA A 618 -23.96 -17.24 30.98
C ALA A 618 -23.65 -18.68 31.43
N MET A 619 -24.51 -19.30 32.23
CA MET A 619 -24.31 -20.67 32.75
C MET A 619 -24.77 -21.77 31.80
N GLY A 620 -25.39 -21.41 30.66
CA GLY A 620 -25.95 -22.37 29.70
C GLY A 620 -27.17 -23.13 30.23
N ILE A 621 -27.83 -22.61 31.26
CA ILE A 621 -29.07 -23.17 31.81
C ILE A 621 -30.24 -22.62 31.00
N SER A 622 -30.92 -23.48 30.24
CA SER A 622 -32.04 -23.09 29.36
C SER A 622 -33.41 -23.64 29.80
N ASP A 623 -33.46 -24.45 30.87
CA ASP A 623 -34.67 -25.15 31.31
C ASP A 623 -34.98 -24.82 32.77
N PHE A 624 -36.07 -24.08 32.97
CA PHE A 624 -36.55 -23.66 34.28
C PHE A 624 -37.03 -24.84 35.15
N ASP A 625 -37.62 -25.88 34.56
CA ASP A 625 -38.11 -27.04 35.32
C ASP A 625 -36.92 -27.81 35.92
N LEU A 626 -35.83 -27.97 35.15
CA LEU A 626 -34.59 -28.60 35.64
C LEU A 626 -33.91 -27.77 36.74
N LEU A 627 -33.97 -26.44 36.65
CA LEU A 627 -33.46 -25.55 37.68
C LEU A 627 -34.19 -25.77 39.02
N LEU A 628 -35.52 -25.88 38.97
CA LEU A 628 -36.36 -26.11 40.15
C LEU A 628 -36.23 -27.52 40.73
N GLU A 629 -35.90 -28.54 39.94
CA GLU A 629 -35.63 -29.89 40.48
C GLU A 629 -34.46 -29.91 41.47
N ASN A 630 -33.48 -29.02 41.28
CA ASN A 630 -32.32 -28.88 42.16
C ASN A 630 -32.51 -27.82 43.26
N ALA A 631 -33.69 -27.21 43.36
CA ALA A 631 -34.04 -26.22 44.35
C ALA A 631 -34.51 -26.86 45.68
N ILE A 632 -33.96 -26.39 46.80
CA ILE A 632 -34.26 -26.84 48.15
C ILE A 632 -34.77 -25.67 48.99
N VAL A 633 -36.01 -25.75 49.46
CA VAL A 633 -36.56 -24.76 50.40
C VAL A 633 -35.84 -24.85 51.74
N ARG A 634 -35.19 -23.76 52.15
CA ARG A 634 -34.46 -23.62 53.42
C ARG A 634 -35.01 -22.46 54.24
N GLY A 635 -35.88 -22.78 55.20
CA GLY A 635 -36.47 -21.77 56.10
C GLY A 635 -37.38 -20.81 55.32
N SER A 636 -36.98 -19.54 55.21
CA SER A 636 -37.67 -18.50 54.42
C SER A 636 -36.95 -18.20 53.10
N GLY A 637 -36.17 -19.12 52.57
CA GLY A 637 -35.44 -18.98 51.32
C GLY A 637 -35.45 -20.25 50.48
N VAL A 638 -34.98 -20.13 49.26
CA VAL A 638 -34.84 -21.23 48.29
C VAL A 638 -33.37 -21.30 47.89
N GLN A 639 -32.74 -22.47 48.08
CA GLN A 639 -31.38 -22.72 47.61
C GLN A 639 -31.42 -23.49 46.30
N ILE A 640 -30.87 -22.91 45.25
CA ILE A 640 -30.72 -23.53 43.93
C ILE A 640 -29.30 -24.10 43.87
N ASN A 641 -29.17 -25.42 43.75
CA ASN A 641 -27.84 -26.05 43.63
C ASN A 641 -27.54 -26.27 42.16
N ILE A 642 -26.43 -25.72 41.68
CA ILE A 642 -26.04 -25.79 40.27
C ILE A 642 -24.96 -26.85 40.08
N SER A 643 -23.95 -26.87 40.96
CA SER A 643 -22.89 -27.88 41.00
C SER A 643 -22.49 -28.20 42.46
N GLU A 644 -21.45 -29.01 42.67
CA GLU A 644 -20.92 -29.26 44.02
C GLU A 644 -20.33 -27.99 44.66
N ASP A 645 -19.73 -27.13 43.84
CA ASP A 645 -19.02 -25.92 44.26
C ASP A 645 -19.80 -24.64 43.91
N GLN A 646 -21.06 -24.76 43.46
CA GLN A 646 -21.85 -23.59 43.07
C GLN A 646 -23.33 -23.69 43.49
N SER A 647 -23.82 -22.70 44.23
CA SER A 647 -25.24 -22.63 44.62
C SER A 647 -25.71 -21.22 44.99
N ILE A 648 -26.94 -20.88 44.63
CA ILE A 648 -27.56 -19.58 44.94
C ILE A 648 -28.61 -19.75 46.03
N LEU A 649 -28.48 -19.04 47.14
CA LEU A 649 -29.48 -18.97 48.21
C LEU A 649 -30.29 -17.67 48.13
N VAL A 650 -31.51 -17.76 47.61
CA VAL A 650 -32.44 -16.63 47.53
C VAL A 650 -33.24 -16.49 48.83
N ARG A 651 -33.23 -15.32 49.46
CA ARG A 651 -33.98 -15.03 50.70
C ARG A 651 -34.93 -13.84 50.55
N GLY A 652 -36.20 -14.05 50.90
CA GLY A 652 -37.25 -13.04 50.80
C GLY A 652 -38.53 -13.49 51.53
N PRO A 653 -39.40 -12.55 51.92
CA PRO A 653 -40.68 -12.88 52.54
C PRO A 653 -41.62 -13.50 51.49
N HIS A 654 -42.05 -14.75 51.70
CA HIS A 654 -43.00 -15.46 50.81
C HIS A 654 -42.50 -15.71 49.37
N LEU A 655 -41.28 -16.24 49.22
CA LEU A 655 -40.72 -16.65 47.93
C LEU A 655 -41.48 -17.82 47.28
N ASP A 656 -41.92 -17.62 46.04
CA ASP A 656 -42.49 -18.64 45.15
C ASP A 656 -41.95 -18.51 43.73
N LEU A 657 -40.62 -18.62 43.56
CA LEU A 657 -39.88 -18.33 42.33
C LEU A 657 -40.57 -18.86 41.06
N MET A 658 -40.80 -17.98 40.09
CA MET A 658 -41.42 -18.26 38.80
C MET A 658 -40.39 -18.15 37.68
N GLU A 659 -40.69 -18.71 36.51
CA GLU A 659 -39.82 -18.60 35.33
C GLU A 659 -39.52 -17.14 34.95
N THR A 660 -40.46 -16.23 35.21
CA THR A 660 -40.30 -14.79 34.96
C THR A 660 -39.32 -14.09 35.90
N ASP A 661 -38.90 -14.73 36.98
CA ASP A 661 -37.88 -14.21 37.90
C ASP A 661 -36.45 -14.53 37.39
N PHE A 662 -36.31 -15.19 36.23
CA PHE A 662 -35.02 -15.63 35.69
C PHE A 662 -34.79 -15.17 34.25
N ILE A 663 -33.53 -14.86 33.94
CA ILE A 663 -33.01 -14.79 32.57
C ILE A 663 -32.20 -16.08 32.35
N LEU A 664 -32.63 -16.89 31.39
CA LEU A 664 -32.05 -18.19 31.07
C LEU A 664 -31.39 -18.17 29.70
N ALA A 665 -30.46 -19.08 29.46
CA ALA A 665 -29.82 -19.25 28.16
C ALA A 665 -30.86 -19.58 27.08
N LEU A 666 -30.68 -19.03 25.88
CA LEU A 666 -31.52 -19.34 24.73
C LEU A 666 -31.44 -20.84 24.41
N ASP A 667 -32.59 -21.51 24.27
CA ASP A 667 -32.64 -22.91 23.87
C ASP A 667 -32.11 -23.05 22.43
N PRO A 668 -30.96 -23.72 22.21
CA PRO A 668 -30.40 -23.90 20.87
C PRO A 668 -31.31 -24.73 19.95
N ALA A 669 -32.31 -25.45 20.46
CA ALA A 669 -33.32 -26.12 19.65
C ALA A 669 -34.41 -25.16 19.10
N ALA A 670 -34.67 -24.05 19.77
CA ALA A 670 -35.69 -23.07 19.39
C ALA A 670 -35.24 -22.18 18.20
N ASP A 671 -33.94 -22.06 17.98
CA ASP A 671 -33.34 -21.23 16.91
C ASP A 671 -33.45 -21.86 15.50
N SER A 672 -33.95 -23.09 15.41
CA SER A 672 -34.23 -23.76 14.11
C SER A 672 -35.56 -23.33 13.46
N LEU A 673 -36.25 -22.33 14.03
CA LEU A 673 -37.61 -21.91 13.64
C LEU A 673 -37.80 -20.39 13.49
N LEU A 674 -36.74 -19.59 13.66
CA LEU A 674 -36.66 -18.18 13.23
C LEU A 674 -35.83 -18.08 11.94
#